data_AF-R5MPT2-F1
#
_entry.id   AF-R5MPT2-F1
#
_cell.length_a   1.000
_cell.length_b   1.000
_cell.length_c   1.000
_cell.angle_alpha   90.00
_cell.angle_beta   90.00
_cell.angle_gamma   90.00
#
_symmetry.space_group_name_H-M   'P 1'
#
loop_
_entity.id
_entity.type
_entity.pdbx_description
1 polymer ?
#
loop_
_entity_poly.entity_id
_entity_poly.type
_entity_poly.pdbx_seq_one_letter_code
_entity_poly.pdbx_strand_id
1 'polypeptide(L)'
;MIRKLLYILYIIGVFSPLSSWGQINTDRVMTIGRNALYFEDYVLSIQYFNQVINAKPYLAEPYFYRGLAKMNLDDYQGAENDCTEAIERNPFVPNAYQIRGISRIRQEKFKEAIQDYEKALKLDPENISLWHNLALCRMREEDYALAKADLDTLIRIAPRYTDAYLMRTEVSLKQKDTLQAMTDADRAIDMDRYNSDTWASRGMLFLQREKYADAESDLTEAIRLSVRNAGLFINRALARYHQNNLRGAMQDYDLALDIDRNNFIGHYNRGLLRAQVGDDNRAIEDFDFVLQIEPDNMMAVFNRGLLRDKTGDYAGAIADYTAVINEYPNFLAGYQYRAQARRKTGDLKGADEDEFKVLKAQLDAQNGKSNQRQTAASGDKTRKKSDKNMNNYRKIIVADNEDETTKYKTDYRGRVQDRNITILPQPMFALTYYERHEEVKRQINYSKYIDDLNNRHVLPLPLLITNNEASLTEEQAKLHFASIDEETEKIVKNPEDMMHYYARAMDFYLVQDFDNALKDLDAAIERDSTFFPSYFMRALIHYKQLEYRKRDKNDEYEAKIDVGGQPQVRVLDYATIRRDLDEVIRLAPDFAYAYYNRGNILAVMKDYHAALVDYNKAIELDPRFSDAYYNRGLTNVFLGNNRQGIQDLSKAGELGIFSAYSVIKRFTSVTEKQNE
;
A
#
# COMPACT_ATOMS: atom_id res chain seq x y z
N MET A 1 7.79 -24.87 74.01
CA MET A 1 7.52 -23.69 73.15
C MET A 1 8.05 -23.87 71.71
N ILE A 2 9.27 -24.38 71.55
CA ILE A 2 9.93 -24.58 70.23
C ILE A 2 9.18 -25.54 69.27
N ARG A 3 8.60 -26.65 69.78
CA ARG A 3 7.83 -27.59 68.94
C ARG A 3 6.53 -27.01 68.37
N LYS A 4 5.88 -26.05 69.08
CA LYS A 4 4.69 -25.35 68.55
C LYS A 4 5.06 -24.32 67.48
N LEU A 5 6.22 -23.67 67.61
CA LEU A 5 6.72 -22.72 66.62
C LEU A 5 7.08 -23.42 65.30
N LEU A 6 7.68 -24.61 65.37
CA LEU A 6 8.00 -25.44 64.20
C LEU A 6 6.75 -25.94 63.46
N TYR A 7 5.69 -26.30 64.19
CA TYR A 7 4.42 -26.67 63.57
C TYR A 7 3.71 -25.48 62.89
N ILE A 8 3.81 -24.27 63.46
CA ILE A 8 3.25 -23.06 62.84
C ILE A 8 4.04 -22.68 61.58
N LEU A 9 5.38 -22.78 61.59
CA LEU A 9 6.22 -22.57 60.41
C LEU A 9 5.99 -23.62 59.32
N TYR A 10 5.74 -24.88 59.69
CA TYR A 10 5.40 -25.94 58.75
C TYR A 10 4.02 -25.74 58.10
N ILE A 11 3.02 -25.30 58.89
CA ILE A 11 1.68 -24.99 58.35
C ILE A 11 1.72 -23.76 57.44
N ILE A 12 2.51 -22.73 57.76
CA ILE A 12 2.71 -21.56 56.90
C ILE A 12 3.44 -21.95 55.59
N GLY A 13 4.42 -22.85 55.65
CA GLY A 13 5.14 -23.32 54.46
C GLY A 13 4.32 -24.23 53.53
N VAL A 14 3.35 -24.99 54.07
CA VAL A 14 2.49 -25.90 53.30
C VAL A 14 1.22 -25.22 52.78
N PHE A 15 0.74 -24.15 53.44
CA PHE A 15 -0.44 -23.38 53.01
C PHE A 15 -0.12 -22.06 52.30
N SER A 16 1.15 -21.74 52.07
CA SER A 16 1.51 -20.66 51.14
C SER A 16 1.46 -21.21 49.72
N PRO A 17 0.50 -20.83 48.87
CA PRO A 17 0.59 -21.16 47.45
C PRO A 17 1.83 -20.46 46.91
N LEU A 18 2.90 -21.23 46.70
CA LEU A 18 4.00 -20.81 45.86
C LEU A 18 3.43 -20.73 44.46
N SER A 19 2.96 -19.54 44.08
CA SER A 19 2.61 -19.23 42.70
C SER A 19 3.88 -19.38 41.87
N SER A 20 4.10 -20.56 41.29
CA SER A 20 5.18 -20.78 40.32
C SER A 20 4.74 -20.16 39.00
N TRP A 21 5.15 -18.92 38.76
CA TRP A 21 5.02 -18.29 37.45
C TRP A 21 6.00 -18.99 36.51
N GLY A 22 5.49 -19.75 35.53
CA GLY A 22 6.33 -20.29 34.47
C GLY A 22 6.95 -19.13 33.68
N GLN A 23 8.23 -18.82 33.91
CA GLN A 23 8.91 -17.78 33.17
C GLN A 23 9.27 -18.30 31.78
N ILE A 24 8.81 -17.58 30.75
CA ILE A 24 9.22 -17.84 29.37
C ILE A 24 10.73 -17.64 29.29
N ASN A 25 11.47 -18.63 28.79
CA ASN A 25 12.90 -18.49 28.51
C ASN A 25 13.06 -17.58 27.29
N THR A 26 13.18 -16.27 27.54
CA THR A 26 13.25 -15.24 26.49
C THR A 26 14.42 -15.45 25.55
N ASP A 27 15.53 -16.00 26.01
CA ASP A 27 16.75 -16.14 25.21
C ASP A 27 16.58 -17.26 24.17
N ARG A 28 15.91 -18.34 24.57
CA ARG A 28 15.51 -19.41 23.65
C ARG A 28 14.48 -18.90 22.65
N VAL A 29 13.45 -18.17 23.11
CA VAL A 29 12.40 -17.61 22.22
C VAL A 29 13.01 -16.62 21.23
N MET A 30 13.93 -15.77 21.69
CA MET A 30 14.65 -14.83 20.84
C MET A 30 15.46 -15.54 19.75
N THR A 31 16.15 -16.62 20.12
CA THR A 31 16.91 -17.46 19.17
C THR A 31 15.99 -18.09 18.11
N ILE A 32 14.83 -18.62 18.53
CA ILE A 32 13.85 -19.18 17.59
C ILE A 32 13.32 -18.10 16.64
N GLY A 33 13.00 -16.90 17.16
CA GLY A 33 12.57 -15.77 16.35
C GLY A 33 13.61 -15.35 15.33
N ARG A 34 14.89 -15.30 15.71
CA ARG A 34 16.01 -15.01 14.79
C ARG A 34 16.21 -16.10 13.73
N ASN A 35 16.03 -17.37 14.09
CA ASN A 35 16.09 -18.46 13.12
C ASN A 35 14.93 -18.38 12.12
N ALA A 36 13.71 -18.10 12.58
CA ALA A 36 12.57 -17.86 11.70
C ALA A 36 12.84 -16.70 10.74
N LEU A 37 13.39 -15.58 11.24
CA LEU A 37 13.80 -14.44 10.43
C LEU A 37 14.86 -14.81 9.37
N TYR A 38 15.85 -15.64 9.74
CA TYR A 38 16.87 -16.13 8.81
C TYR A 38 16.30 -17.01 7.70
N PHE A 39 15.30 -17.83 8.00
CA PHE A 39 14.54 -18.61 7.01
C PHE A 39 13.43 -17.82 6.34
N GLU A 40 13.42 -16.49 6.50
CA GLU A 40 12.46 -15.56 5.90
C GLU A 40 11.01 -15.77 6.35
N ASP A 41 10.77 -16.51 7.44
CA ASP A 41 9.46 -16.61 8.06
C ASP A 41 9.20 -15.39 8.96
N TYR A 42 8.95 -14.26 8.30
CA TYR A 42 8.81 -12.96 8.97
C TYR A 42 7.62 -12.93 9.93
N VAL A 43 6.51 -13.55 9.54
CA VAL A 43 5.30 -13.66 10.37
C VAL A 43 5.60 -14.39 11.68
N LEU A 44 6.18 -15.59 11.61
CA LEU A 44 6.51 -16.36 12.79
C LEU A 44 7.57 -15.66 13.63
N SER A 45 8.55 -15.01 13.00
CA SER A 45 9.56 -14.22 13.70
C SER A 45 8.95 -13.10 14.54
N ILE A 46 7.99 -12.35 13.98
CA ILE A 46 7.27 -11.26 14.66
C ILE A 46 6.54 -11.79 15.90
N GLN A 47 5.90 -12.96 15.81
CA GLN A 47 5.21 -13.56 16.96
C GLN A 47 6.18 -13.87 18.11
N TYR A 48 7.35 -14.44 17.81
CA TYR A 48 8.35 -14.71 18.83
C TYR A 48 8.92 -13.43 19.43
N PHE A 49 9.19 -12.41 18.61
CA PHE A 49 9.65 -11.11 19.12
C PHE A 49 8.58 -10.43 19.98
N ASN A 50 7.29 -10.54 19.65
CA ASN A 50 6.20 -10.05 20.49
C ASN A 50 6.17 -10.74 21.86
N GLN A 51 6.40 -12.04 21.93
CA GLN A 51 6.49 -12.75 23.22
C GLN A 51 7.65 -12.23 24.07
N VAL A 52 8.82 -11.99 23.46
CA VAL A 52 9.98 -11.42 24.15
C VAL A 52 9.70 -9.99 24.62
N ILE A 53 9.10 -9.14 23.77
CA ILE A 53 8.72 -7.77 24.10
C ILE A 53 7.73 -7.72 25.27
N ASN A 54 6.71 -8.59 25.24
CA ASN A 54 5.72 -8.67 26.31
C ASN A 54 6.35 -9.09 27.65
N ALA A 55 7.36 -9.97 27.62
CA ALA A 55 8.06 -10.41 28.83
C ALA A 55 9.14 -9.41 29.30
N LYS A 56 9.86 -8.77 28.37
CA LYS A 56 11.00 -7.88 28.63
C LYS A 56 10.96 -6.67 27.68
N PRO A 57 10.07 -5.69 27.92
CA PRO A 57 9.85 -4.56 27.01
C PRO A 57 11.03 -3.58 26.95
N TYR A 58 12.01 -3.67 27.85
CA TYR A 58 13.20 -2.81 27.89
C TYR A 58 14.34 -3.28 26.97
N LEU A 59 14.26 -4.49 26.39
CA LEU A 59 15.29 -4.99 25.47
C LEU A 59 15.15 -4.32 24.10
N ALA A 60 16.24 -3.74 23.57
CA ALA A 60 16.25 -3.14 22.23
C ALA A 60 16.19 -4.18 21.10
N GLU A 61 16.85 -5.32 21.30
CA GLU A 61 17.06 -6.37 20.30
C GLU A 61 15.76 -6.90 19.65
N PRO A 62 14.69 -7.28 20.40
CA PRO A 62 13.47 -7.79 19.78
C PRO A 62 12.72 -6.73 18.97
N TYR A 63 12.78 -5.45 19.32
CA TYR A 63 12.19 -4.38 18.50
C TYR A 63 12.96 -4.24 17.19
N PHE A 64 14.29 -4.25 17.23
CA PHE A 64 15.11 -4.18 16.03
C PHE A 64 14.79 -5.33 15.05
N TYR A 65 14.76 -6.57 15.52
CA TYR A 65 14.48 -7.71 14.64
C TYR A 65 13.02 -7.77 14.17
N ARG A 66 12.06 -7.30 14.98
CA ARG A 66 10.66 -7.15 14.54
C ARG A 66 10.53 -6.08 13.46
N GLY A 67 11.24 -4.96 13.59
CA GLY A 67 11.31 -3.92 12.58
C GLY A 67 11.94 -4.42 11.27
N LEU A 68 13.01 -5.22 11.37
CA LEU A 68 13.62 -5.87 10.21
C LEU A 68 12.65 -6.85 9.52
N ALA A 69 11.89 -7.65 10.27
CA ALA A 69 10.87 -8.54 9.72
C ALA A 69 9.76 -7.75 8.97
N LYS A 70 9.26 -6.67 9.59
CA LYS A 70 8.25 -5.78 8.99
C LYS A 70 8.75 -5.08 7.71
N MET A 71 9.99 -4.61 7.70
CA MET A 71 10.59 -4.01 6.51
C MET A 71 10.58 -4.98 5.33
N ASN A 72 10.85 -6.27 5.57
CA ASN A 72 10.80 -7.31 4.54
C ASN A 72 9.35 -7.72 4.14
N LEU A 73 8.34 -7.32 4.92
CA LEU A 73 6.92 -7.44 4.59
C LEU A 73 6.35 -6.16 3.94
N ASP A 74 7.20 -5.22 3.54
CA ASP A 74 6.85 -3.90 2.99
C ASP A 74 6.06 -3.00 3.97
N ASP A 75 6.07 -3.33 5.27
CA ASP A 75 5.54 -2.47 6.34
C ASP A 75 6.63 -1.51 6.82
N TYR A 76 6.94 -0.53 5.96
CA TYR A 76 7.99 0.47 6.22
C TYR A 76 7.65 1.40 7.40
N GLN A 77 6.37 1.73 7.59
CA GLN A 77 5.96 2.59 8.71
C GLN A 77 6.06 1.83 10.05
N GLY A 78 5.67 0.56 10.09
CA GLY A 78 5.84 -0.29 11.26
C GLY A 78 7.31 -0.59 11.58
N ALA A 79 8.15 -0.77 10.54
CA ALA A 79 9.60 -0.93 10.69
C ALA A 79 10.27 0.32 11.26
N GLU A 80 9.87 1.52 10.80
CA GLU A 80 10.35 2.80 11.31
C GLU A 80 10.02 2.95 12.81
N ASN A 81 8.80 2.61 13.21
CA ASN A 81 8.36 2.68 14.61
C ASN A 81 9.16 1.72 15.49
N ASP A 82 9.33 0.46 15.07
CA ASP A 82 10.10 -0.53 15.82
C ASP A 82 11.57 -0.18 15.95
N CYS A 83 12.19 0.36 14.89
CA CYS A 83 13.57 0.82 14.99
C CYS A 83 13.70 2.04 15.89
N THR A 84 12.68 2.90 15.97
CA THR A 84 12.66 4.03 16.91
C THR A 84 12.63 3.53 18.35
N GLU A 85 11.76 2.57 18.67
CA GLU A 85 11.72 1.92 19.98
C GLU A 85 13.06 1.24 20.33
N ALA A 86 13.69 0.58 19.35
CA ALA A 86 15.00 -0.04 19.54
C ALA A 86 16.09 0.99 19.88
N ILE A 87 16.13 2.12 19.16
CA ILE A 87 17.10 3.20 19.34
C ILE A 87 16.91 3.90 20.70
N GLU A 88 15.68 4.13 21.12
CA GLU A 88 15.38 4.72 22.44
C GLU A 88 15.92 3.85 23.59
N ARG A 89 15.86 2.53 23.44
CA ARG A 89 16.38 1.57 24.43
C ARG A 89 17.90 1.41 24.35
N ASN A 90 18.45 1.39 23.14
CA ASN A 90 19.89 1.32 22.91
C ASN A 90 20.32 2.22 21.73
N PRO A 91 20.83 3.43 22.02
CA PRO A 91 21.25 4.38 20.99
C PRO A 91 22.52 3.97 20.23
N PHE A 92 23.23 2.92 20.67
CA PHE A 92 24.54 2.51 20.12
C PHE A 92 24.44 1.36 19.12
N VAL A 93 23.29 1.17 18.48
CA VAL A 93 23.06 0.11 17.48
C VAL A 93 22.99 0.74 16.08
N PRO A 94 24.09 0.81 15.31
CA PRO A 94 24.11 1.43 13.98
C PRO A 94 23.08 0.80 13.03
N ASN A 95 22.91 -0.52 13.11
CA ASN A 95 21.97 -1.26 12.28
C ASN A 95 20.51 -0.80 12.47
N ALA A 96 20.13 -0.34 13.67
CA ALA A 96 18.76 0.16 13.90
C ALA A 96 18.52 1.48 13.14
N TYR A 97 19.51 2.38 13.12
CA TYR A 97 19.46 3.58 12.28
C TYR A 97 19.46 3.24 10.80
N GLN A 98 20.22 2.22 10.38
CA GLN A 98 20.25 1.77 8.99
C GLN A 98 18.87 1.28 8.52
N ILE A 99 18.24 0.38 9.27
CA ILE A 99 16.92 -0.17 8.91
C ILE A 99 15.85 0.93 8.95
N ARG A 100 15.92 1.85 9.93
CA ARG A 100 15.03 3.01 9.97
C ARG A 100 15.23 3.95 8.78
N GLY A 101 16.49 4.21 8.41
CA GLY A 101 16.87 5.00 7.25
C GLY A 101 16.35 4.40 5.93
N ILE A 102 16.52 3.08 5.73
CA ILE A 102 15.98 2.37 4.56
C ILE A 102 14.46 2.46 4.52
N SER A 103 13.80 2.25 5.66
CA SER A 103 12.35 2.36 5.78
C SER A 103 11.84 3.78 5.50
N ARG A 104 12.62 4.80 5.82
CA ARG A 104 12.34 6.21 5.52
C ARG A 104 12.54 6.53 4.04
N ILE A 105 13.60 6.03 3.40
CA ILE A 105 13.82 6.13 1.95
C ILE A 105 12.60 5.57 1.19
N ARG A 106 12.09 4.41 1.60
CA ARG A 106 10.90 3.78 0.99
C ARG A 106 9.60 4.54 1.22
N GLN A 107 9.60 5.50 2.14
CA GLN A 107 8.51 6.43 2.41
C GLN A 107 8.83 7.85 1.89
N GLU A 108 9.88 8.02 1.07
CA GLU A 108 10.35 9.30 0.53
C GLU A 108 10.78 10.35 1.58
N LYS A 109 11.06 9.91 2.81
CA LYS A 109 11.54 10.73 3.92
C LYS A 109 13.07 10.83 3.92
N PHE A 110 13.64 11.38 2.84
CA PHE A 110 15.10 11.38 2.62
C PHE A 110 15.86 12.21 3.66
N LYS A 111 15.33 13.37 4.08
CA LYS A 111 15.96 14.23 5.11
C LYS A 111 16.09 13.52 6.45
N GLU A 112 15.06 12.81 6.88
CA GLU A 112 15.07 12.03 8.11
C GLU A 112 15.98 10.79 8.00
N ALA A 113 16.11 10.22 6.81
CA ALA A 113 17.08 9.14 6.55
C ALA A 113 18.54 9.64 6.65
N ILE A 114 18.83 10.84 6.10
CA ILE A 114 20.16 11.48 6.21
C ILE A 114 20.57 11.62 7.68
N GLN A 115 19.67 12.11 8.54
CA GLN A 115 19.95 12.27 9.98
C GLN A 115 20.28 10.93 10.67
N ASP A 116 19.62 9.85 10.26
CA ASP A 116 19.90 8.51 10.79
C ASP A 116 21.26 8.00 10.33
N TYR A 117 21.60 8.16 9.06
CA TYR A 117 22.91 7.73 8.55
C TYR A 117 24.06 8.56 9.14
N GLU A 118 23.89 9.87 9.31
CA GLU A 118 24.89 10.71 9.99
C GLU A 118 25.12 10.29 11.44
N LYS A 119 24.07 9.87 12.16
CA LYS A 119 24.20 9.32 13.51
C LYS A 119 24.87 7.95 13.50
N ALA A 120 24.47 7.07 12.58
CA ALA A 120 25.03 5.73 12.44
C ALA A 120 26.53 5.76 12.10
N LEU A 121 26.95 6.67 11.20
CA LEU A 121 28.35 6.84 10.79
C LEU A 121 29.25 7.40 11.91
N LYS A 122 28.69 8.10 12.91
CA LYS A 122 29.47 8.45 14.13
C LYS A 122 29.82 7.23 14.96
N LEU A 123 29.01 6.16 14.88
CA LEU A 123 29.21 4.91 15.61
C LEU A 123 30.03 3.91 14.80
N ASP A 124 29.85 3.88 13.48
CA ASP A 124 30.53 2.99 12.54
C ASP A 124 31.02 3.75 11.29
N PRO A 125 32.16 4.48 11.38
CA PRO A 125 32.62 5.39 10.32
C PRO A 125 33.13 4.70 9.05
N GLU A 126 33.44 3.41 9.10
CA GLU A 126 33.98 2.65 7.96
C GLU A 126 32.90 1.83 7.23
N ASN A 127 31.64 1.96 7.63
CA ASN A 127 30.54 1.21 7.05
C ASN A 127 30.19 1.68 5.63
N ILE A 128 30.53 0.85 4.65
CA ILE A 128 30.30 1.10 3.22
C ILE A 128 28.80 1.32 2.92
N SER A 129 27.92 0.51 3.52
CA SER A 129 26.47 0.59 3.27
C SER A 129 25.85 1.87 3.82
N LEU A 130 26.33 2.39 4.96
CA LEU A 130 25.84 3.65 5.52
C LEU A 130 26.27 4.83 4.65
N TRP A 131 27.53 4.88 4.22
CA TRP A 131 28.02 5.92 3.30
C TRP A 131 27.31 5.88 1.95
N HIS A 132 27.11 4.70 1.38
CA HIS A 132 26.36 4.53 0.13
C HIS A 132 24.95 5.13 0.25
N ASN A 133 24.20 4.73 1.29
CA ASN A 133 22.83 5.19 1.44
C ASN A 133 22.74 6.68 1.80
N LEU A 134 23.71 7.22 2.56
CA LEU A 134 23.79 8.66 2.83
C LEU A 134 23.99 9.47 1.54
N ALA A 135 24.96 9.06 0.72
CA ALA A 135 25.23 9.71 -0.57
C ALA A 135 23.99 9.66 -1.47
N LEU A 136 23.34 8.50 -1.57
CA LEU A 136 22.10 8.33 -2.32
C LEU A 136 20.98 9.27 -1.83
N CYS A 137 20.78 9.40 -0.51
CA CYS A 137 19.77 10.32 0.03
C CYS A 137 20.08 11.78 -0.30
N ARG A 138 21.35 12.20 -0.21
CA ARG A 138 21.77 13.57 -0.56
C ARG A 138 21.67 13.84 -2.07
N MET A 139 21.91 12.82 -2.90
CA MET A 139 21.64 12.90 -4.34
C MET A 139 20.15 13.13 -4.64
N ARG A 140 19.25 12.44 -3.93
CA ARG A 140 17.79 12.62 -4.07
C ARG A 140 17.29 13.97 -3.58
N GLU A 141 17.91 14.52 -2.54
CA GLU A 141 17.67 15.89 -2.06
C GLU A 141 18.40 16.98 -2.88
N GLU A 142 19.06 16.60 -3.98
CA GLU A 142 19.85 17.47 -4.86
C GLU A 142 21.01 18.21 -4.16
N ASP A 143 21.44 17.75 -2.98
CA ASP A 143 22.64 18.24 -2.30
C ASP A 143 23.90 17.58 -2.87
N TYR A 144 24.17 17.89 -4.13
CA TYR A 144 25.28 17.32 -4.90
C TYR A 144 26.65 17.67 -4.30
N ALA A 145 26.76 18.79 -3.57
CA ALA A 145 28.02 19.20 -2.95
C ALA A 145 28.37 18.25 -1.79
N LEU A 146 27.42 18.00 -0.88
CA LEU A 146 27.62 17.06 0.22
C LEU A 146 27.70 15.62 -0.27
N ALA A 147 26.87 15.23 -1.24
CA ALA A 147 26.93 13.89 -1.83
C ALA A 147 28.32 13.58 -2.42
N LYS A 148 28.93 14.54 -3.12
CA LYS A 148 30.31 14.37 -3.64
C LYS A 148 31.32 14.15 -2.51
N ALA A 149 31.24 14.92 -1.42
CA ALA A 149 32.13 14.77 -0.29
C ALA A 149 31.99 13.42 0.43
N ASP A 150 30.77 12.89 0.52
CA ASP A 150 30.51 11.56 1.05
C ASP A 150 31.09 10.47 0.15
N LEU A 151 30.91 10.60 -1.17
CA LEU A 151 31.44 9.68 -2.16
C LEU A 151 32.97 9.69 -2.19
N ASP A 152 33.60 10.86 -2.03
CA ASP A 152 35.05 10.97 -1.88
C ASP A 152 35.54 10.21 -0.63
N THR A 153 34.79 10.30 0.47
CA THR A 153 35.07 9.55 1.69
C THR A 153 34.87 8.04 1.48
N LEU A 154 33.78 7.65 0.83
CA LEU A 154 33.47 6.26 0.51
C LEU A 154 34.53 5.63 -0.40
N ILE A 155 34.99 6.34 -1.42
CA ILE A 155 36.05 5.89 -2.32
C ILE A 155 37.39 5.77 -1.58
N ARG A 156 37.66 6.63 -0.61
CA ARG A 156 38.86 6.51 0.24
C ARG A 156 38.82 5.26 1.13
N ILE A 157 37.65 4.91 1.67
CA ILE A 157 37.46 3.72 2.52
C ILE A 157 37.44 2.45 1.66
N ALA A 158 36.75 2.48 0.52
CA ALA A 158 36.56 1.35 -0.38
C ALA A 158 36.92 1.72 -1.83
N PRO A 159 38.22 1.79 -2.18
CA PRO A 159 38.68 2.22 -3.53
C PRO A 159 38.29 1.27 -4.67
N ARG A 160 37.78 0.08 -4.34
CA ARG A 160 37.30 -0.93 -5.30
C ARG A 160 35.79 -1.06 -5.32
N TYR A 161 35.06 -0.10 -4.76
CA TYR A 161 33.60 -0.11 -4.76
C TYR A 161 33.04 0.64 -5.98
N THR A 162 32.64 -0.11 -7.01
CA THR A 162 32.20 0.41 -8.31
C THR A 162 31.05 1.40 -8.19
N ASP A 163 30.05 1.12 -7.35
CA ASP A 163 28.85 1.96 -7.22
C ASP A 163 29.19 3.38 -6.76
N ALA A 164 30.24 3.57 -5.96
CA ALA A 164 30.66 4.91 -5.53
C ALA A 164 31.18 5.76 -6.71
N TYR A 165 31.88 5.13 -7.66
CA TYR A 165 32.30 5.81 -8.89
C TYR A 165 31.10 6.12 -9.79
N LEU A 166 30.15 5.20 -9.96
CA LEU A 166 28.93 5.43 -10.73
C LEU A 166 28.07 6.56 -10.13
N MET A 167 27.84 6.54 -8.83
CA MET A 167 27.14 7.61 -8.12
C MET A 167 27.87 8.94 -8.26
N ARG A 168 29.21 8.96 -8.17
CA ARG A 168 29.99 10.20 -8.34
C ARG A 168 29.98 10.70 -9.77
N THR A 169 29.96 9.80 -10.78
CA THR A 169 29.72 10.15 -12.18
C THR A 169 28.39 10.90 -12.33
N GLU A 170 27.31 10.42 -11.73
CA GLU A 170 26.01 11.10 -11.78
C GLU A 170 26.05 12.46 -11.06
N VAL A 171 26.62 12.52 -9.87
CA VAL A 171 26.76 13.78 -9.11
C VAL A 171 27.57 14.81 -9.90
N SER A 172 28.71 14.41 -10.47
CA SER A 172 29.55 15.27 -11.30
C SER A 172 28.82 15.76 -12.55
N LEU A 173 27.99 14.92 -13.17
CA LEU A 173 27.14 15.31 -14.29
C LEU A 173 26.14 16.40 -13.92
N LYS A 174 25.47 16.26 -12.77
CA LYS A 174 24.52 17.27 -12.26
C LYS A 174 25.22 18.60 -11.95
N GLN A 175 26.47 18.53 -11.50
CA GLN A 175 27.36 19.68 -11.29
C GLN A 175 27.98 20.23 -12.60
N LYS A 176 27.69 19.64 -13.76
CA LYS A 176 28.27 19.96 -15.08
C LYS A 176 29.79 19.73 -15.18
N ASP A 177 30.36 18.97 -14.25
CA ASP A 177 31.75 18.52 -14.28
C ASP A 177 31.90 17.26 -15.13
N THR A 178 31.86 17.46 -16.45
CA THR A 178 31.93 16.37 -17.43
C THR A 178 33.28 15.64 -17.47
N LEU A 179 34.36 16.28 -16.97
CA LEU A 179 35.69 15.67 -16.96
C LEU A 179 35.82 14.65 -15.83
N GLN A 180 35.38 15.03 -14.62
CA GLN A 180 35.35 14.10 -13.49
C GLN A 180 34.39 12.95 -13.77
N ALA A 181 33.20 13.25 -14.30
CA ALA A 181 32.21 12.23 -14.62
C ALA A 181 32.74 11.18 -15.60
N MET A 182 33.45 11.61 -16.65
CA MET A 182 34.10 10.72 -17.62
C MET A 182 35.18 9.86 -16.95
N THR A 183 36.03 10.48 -16.12
CA THR A 183 37.14 9.79 -15.44
C THR A 183 36.61 8.69 -14.52
N ASP A 184 35.55 8.98 -13.78
CA ASP A 184 34.92 8.00 -12.88
C ASP A 184 34.19 6.89 -13.64
N ALA A 185 33.55 7.21 -14.78
CA ALA A 185 32.89 6.22 -15.62
C ALA A 185 33.89 5.25 -16.24
N ASP A 186 35.01 5.75 -16.77
CA ASP A 186 36.10 4.92 -17.29
C ASP A 186 36.68 4.03 -16.18
N ARG A 187 36.87 4.59 -14.98
CA ARG A 187 37.34 3.83 -13.82
C ARG A 187 36.36 2.73 -13.39
N ALA A 188 35.07 3.01 -13.43
CA ALA A 188 34.03 2.04 -13.09
C ALA A 188 34.02 0.85 -14.08
N ILE A 189 34.20 1.10 -15.38
CA ILE A 189 34.32 0.04 -16.40
C ILE A 189 35.59 -0.78 -16.20
N ASP A 190 36.72 -0.14 -15.90
CA ASP A 190 37.99 -0.84 -15.61
C ASP A 190 37.87 -1.78 -14.41
N MET A 191 37.08 -1.39 -13.41
CA MET A 191 36.85 -2.16 -12.19
C MET A 191 35.85 -3.29 -12.40
N ASP A 192 34.74 -3.01 -13.07
CA ASP A 192 33.67 -3.98 -13.32
C ASP A 192 33.07 -3.83 -14.72
N ARG A 193 33.73 -4.48 -15.68
CA ARG A 193 33.31 -4.51 -17.08
C ARG A 193 32.07 -5.37 -17.34
N TYR A 194 31.64 -6.17 -16.37
CA TYR A 194 30.50 -7.11 -16.51
C TYR A 194 29.22 -6.55 -15.89
N ASN A 195 29.31 -5.43 -15.16
CA ASN A 195 28.17 -4.63 -14.78
C ASN A 195 27.67 -3.82 -15.98
N SER A 196 26.37 -3.93 -16.28
CA SER A 196 25.72 -3.19 -17.37
C SER A 196 25.75 -1.67 -17.14
N ASP A 197 25.60 -1.25 -15.88
CA ASP A 197 25.45 0.16 -15.50
C ASP A 197 26.73 0.96 -15.77
N THR A 198 27.90 0.33 -15.71
CA THR A 198 29.18 1.00 -15.96
C THR A 198 29.29 1.49 -17.41
N TRP A 199 28.88 0.65 -18.36
CA TRP A 199 28.78 1.01 -19.77
C TRP A 199 27.63 2.00 -20.03
N ALA A 200 26.47 1.79 -19.39
CA ALA A 200 25.31 2.66 -19.55
C ALA A 200 25.60 4.10 -19.10
N SER A 201 26.25 4.29 -17.95
CA SER A 201 26.63 5.61 -17.43
C SER A 201 27.55 6.36 -18.39
N ARG A 202 28.53 5.68 -19.00
CA ARG A 202 29.41 6.32 -20.00
C ARG A 202 28.71 6.55 -21.34
N GLY A 203 27.84 5.65 -21.78
CA GLY A 203 26.98 5.85 -22.94
C GLY A 203 26.10 7.10 -22.80
N MET A 204 25.53 7.34 -21.61
CA MET A 204 24.76 8.55 -21.32
C MET A 204 25.62 9.83 -21.35
N LEU A 205 26.84 9.78 -20.83
CA LEU A 205 27.82 10.87 -20.96
C LEU A 205 28.10 11.23 -22.43
N PHE A 206 28.25 10.21 -23.27
CA PHE A 206 28.45 10.41 -24.70
C PHE A 206 27.22 11.00 -25.40
N LEU A 207 26.01 10.58 -25.04
CA LEU A 207 24.76 11.20 -25.52
C LEU A 207 24.73 12.70 -25.21
N GLN A 208 25.02 13.09 -23.96
CA GLN A 208 25.01 14.49 -23.54
C GLN A 208 26.07 15.34 -24.26
N ARG A 209 27.18 14.72 -24.67
CA ARG A 209 28.26 15.37 -25.42
C ARG A 209 28.06 15.30 -26.94
N GLU A 210 26.89 14.86 -27.40
CA GLU A 210 26.53 14.66 -28.81
C GLU A 210 27.46 13.67 -29.56
N LYS A 211 28.14 12.78 -28.82
CA LYS A 211 28.99 11.72 -29.36
C LYS A 211 28.17 10.45 -29.58
N TYR A 212 27.23 10.52 -30.51
CA TYR A 212 26.21 9.48 -30.66
C TYR A 212 26.75 8.09 -31.07
N ALA A 213 27.83 8.04 -31.85
CA ALA A 213 28.45 6.76 -32.23
C ALA A 213 29.11 6.04 -31.05
N ASP A 214 29.84 6.78 -30.20
CA ASP A 214 30.45 6.26 -28.98
C ASP A 214 29.36 5.81 -27.99
N ALA A 215 28.28 6.60 -27.87
CA ALA A 215 27.12 6.25 -27.05
C ALA A 215 26.45 4.94 -27.51
N GLU A 216 26.23 4.78 -28.82
CA GLU A 216 25.66 3.55 -29.37
C GLU A 216 26.52 2.32 -29.07
N SER A 217 27.84 2.46 -29.14
CA SER A 217 28.80 1.39 -28.81
C SER A 217 28.68 0.96 -27.35
N ASP A 218 28.77 1.91 -26.42
CA ASP A 218 28.69 1.62 -24.99
C ASP A 218 27.32 1.06 -24.58
N LEU A 219 26.23 1.63 -25.10
CA LEU A 219 24.88 1.14 -24.82
C LEU A 219 24.66 -0.27 -25.41
N THR A 220 25.36 -0.63 -26.48
CA THR A 220 25.32 -1.99 -27.03
C THR A 220 25.99 -3.00 -26.10
N GLU A 221 27.12 -2.65 -25.48
CA GLU A 221 27.74 -3.49 -24.44
C GLU A 221 26.85 -3.56 -23.19
N ALA A 222 26.25 -2.44 -22.77
CA ALA A 222 25.30 -2.43 -21.66
C ALA A 222 24.11 -3.38 -21.91
N ILE A 223 23.49 -3.31 -23.08
CA ILE A 223 22.36 -4.18 -23.48
C ILE A 223 22.77 -5.66 -23.51
N ARG A 224 23.99 -5.96 -23.96
CA ARG A 224 24.51 -7.34 -23.95
C ARG A 224 24.55 -7.94 -22.55
N LEU A 225 24.86 -7.11 -21.54
CA LEU A 225 24.93 -7.50 -20.13
C LEU A 225 23.55 -7.50 -19.46
N SER A 226 22.64 -6.61 -19.86
CA SER A 226 21.28 -6.49 -19.32
C SER A 226 20.22 -6.44 -20.42
N VAL A 227 19.89 -7.61 -20.96
CA VAL A 227 18.97 -7.77 -22.11
C VAL A 227 17.50 -7.45 -21.80
N ARG A 228 17.12 -7.32 -20.52
CA ARG A 228 15.74 -7.04 -20.08
C ARG A 228 15.57 -5.63 -19.48
N ASN A 229 16.48 -4.69 -19.77
CA ASN A 229 16.33 -3.30 -19.37
C ASN A 229 15.84 -2.46 -20.58
N ALA A 230 14.57 -2.04 -20.55
CA ALA A 230 13.96 -1.23 -21.59
C ALA A 230 14.63 0.15 -21.77
N GLY A 231 15.12 0.75 -20.67
CA GLY A 231 15.76 2.07 -20.68
C GLY A 231 17.03 2.09 -21.54
N LEU A 232 17.81 1.01 -21.56
CA LEU A 232 19.01 0.91 -22.39
C LEU A 232 18.68 0.94 -23.89
N PHE A 233 17.59 0.26 -24.30
CA PHE A 233 17.12 0.30 -25.69
C PHE A 233 16.62 1.69 -26.06
N ILE A 234 15.86 2.36 -25.19
CA ILE A 234 15.39 3.74 -25.40
C ILE A 234 16.58 4.69 -25.59
N ASN A 235 17.61 4.61 -24.74
CA ASN A 235 18.80 5.44 -24.83
C ASN A 235 19.59 5.17 -26.12
N ARG A 236 19.69 3.89 -26.55
CA ARG A 236 20.37 3.56 -27.82
C ARG A 236 19.56 4.01 -29.03
N ALA A 237 18.22 3.90 -28.96
CA ALA A 237 17.32 4.41 -29.99
C ALA A 237 17.51 5.92 -30.18
N LEU A 238 17.67 6.67 -29.07
CA LEU A 238 17.98 8.10 -29.11
C LEU A 238 19.34 8.37 -29.80
N ALA A 239 20.38 7.62 -29.46
CA ALA A 239 21.69 7.72 -30.13
C ALA A 239 21.57 7.49 -31.65
N ARG A 240 20.83 6.45 -32.05
CA ARG A 240 20.60 6.09 -33.45
C ARG A 240 19.74 7.11 -34.20
N TYR A 241 18.74 7.66 -33.52
CA TYR A 241 17.90 8.71 -34.06
C TYR A 241 18.72 9.94 -34.46
N HIS A 242 19.61 10.41 -33.58
CA HIS A 242 20.48 11.55 -33.88
C HIS A 242 21.53 11.26 -34.97
N GLN A 243 21.85 9.99 -35.20
CA GLN A 243 22.67 9.53 -36.32
C GLN A 243 21.85 9.32 -37.62
N ASN A 244 20.56 9.66 -37.63
CA ASN A 244 19.63 9.41 -38.74
C ASN A 244 19.43 7.91 -39.09
N ASN A 245 19.79 7.00 -38.17
CA ASN A 245 19.49 5.57 -38.28
C ASN A 245 18.07 5.30 -37.74
N LEU A 246 17.06 5.80 -38.46
CA LEU A 246 15.66 5.72 -38.04
C LEU A 246 15.15 4.28 -37.94
N ARG A 247 15.64 3.37 -38.81
CA ARG A 247 15.27 1.95 -38.78
C ARG A 247 15.79 1.26 -37.51
N GLY A 248 17.04 1.50 -37.14
CA GLY A 248 17.62 0.96 -35.92
C GLY A 248 16.96 1.56 -34.66
N ALA A 249 16.65 2.86 -34.68
CA ALA A 249 15.92 3.50 -33.59
C ALA A 249 14.51 2.92 -33.41
N MET A 250 13.77 2.67 -34.50
CA MET A 250 12.44 2.05 -34.44
C MET A 250 12.51 0.65 -33.83
N GLN A 251 13.48 -0.17 -34.27
CA GLN A 251 13.68 -1.52 -33.74
C GLN A 251 13.96 -1.52 -32.24
N ASP A 252 14.78 -0.59 -31.76
CA ASP A 252 15.09 -0.47 -30.34
C ASP A 252 13.86 -0.03 -29.51
N TYR A 253 13.05 0.90 -30.02
CA TYR A 253 11.80 1.28 -29.34
C TYR A 253 10.78 0.12 -29.30
N ASP A 254 10.66 -0.66 -30.36
CA ASP A 254 9.80 -1.85 -30.36
C ASP A 254 10.28 -2.88 -29.33
N LEU A 255 11.59 -3.15 -29.26
CA LEU A 255 12.15 -4.05 -28.25
C LEU A 255 11.99 -3.53 -26.82
N ALA A 256 12.12 -2.21 -26.61
CA ALA A 256 11.88 -1.61 -25.30
C ALA A 256 10.44 -1.86 -24.83
N LEU A 257 9.47 -1.74 -25.73
CA LEU A 257 8.05 -1.93 -25.44
C LEU A 257 7.62 -3.41 -25.39
N ASP A 258 8.38 -4.31 -26.00
CA ASP A 258 8.23 -5.75 -25.77
C ASP A 258 8.64 -6.14 -24.34
N ILE A 259 9.66 -5.46 -23.79
CA ILE A 259 10.15 -5.67 -22.41
C ILE A 259 9.21 -5.01 -21.40
N ASP A 260 8.90 -3.73 -21.60
CA ASP A 260 8.01 -2.93 -20.76
C ASP A 260 6.90 -2.31 -21.61
N ARG A 261 5.77 -3.01 -21.70
CA ARG A 261 4.61 -2.61 -22.50
C ARG A 261 3.95 -1.32 -22.06
N ASN A 262 4.20 -0.88 -20.83
CA ASN A 262 3.59 0.34 -20.29
C ASN A 262 4.57 1.51 -20.23
N ASN A 263 5.72 1.39 -20.90
CA ASN A 263 6.75 2.43 -20.84
C ASN A 263 6.30 3.71 -21.56
N PHE A 264 5.98 4.74 -20.77
CA PHE A 264 5.53 6.03 -21.27
C PHE A 264 6.49 6.64 -22.31
N ILE A 265 7.79 6.68 -21.99
CA ILE A 265 8.81 7.32 -22.83
C ILE A 265 8.96 6.55 -24.14
N GLY A 266 8.96 5.22 -24.06
CA GLY A 266 8.97 4.34 -25.22
C GLY A 266 7.82 4.65 -26.18
N HIS A 267 6.58 4.73 -25.69
CA HIS A 267 5.41 5.05 -26.51
C HIS A 267 5.48 6.44 -27.12
N TYR A 268 5.79 7.47 -26.32
CA TYR A 268 5.85 8.83 -26.83
C TYR A 268 6.93 9.00 -27.92
N ASN A 269 8.14 8.50 -27.67
CA ASN A 269 9.25 8.61 -28.61
C ASN A 269 9.02 7.79 -29.88
N ARG A 270 8.44 6.60 -29.75
CA ARG A 270 8.06 5.78 -30.90
C ARG A 270 6.95 6.45 -31.71
N GLY A 271 5.95 7.05 -31.06
CA GLY A 271 4.88 7.80 -31.72
C GLY A 271 5.42 8.97 -32.56
N LEU A 272 6.36 9.75 -32.02
CA LEU A 272 7.05 10.80 -32.78
C LEU A 272 7.85 10.24 -33.96
N LEU A 273 8.58 9.14 -33.76
CA LEU A 273 9.36 8.52 -34.83
C LEU A 273 8.46 7.95 -35.93
N ARG A 274 7.34 7.30 -35.56
CA ARG A 274 6.33 6.78 -36.49
C ARG A 274 5.70 7.89 -37.32
N ALA A 275 5.34 9.00 -36.69
CA ALA A 275 4.86 10.21 -37.37
C ALA A 275 5.88 10.74 -38.40
N GLN A 276 7.17 10.72 -38.07
CA GLN A 276 8.24 11.16 -38.96
C GLN A 276 8.43 10.23 -40.17
N VAL A 277 8.30 8.90 -39.98
CA VAL A 277 8.40 7.93 -41.07
C VAL A 277 7.08 7.71 -41.84
N GLY A 278 5.99 8.37 -41.43
CA GLY A 278 4.69 8.35 -42.08
C GLY A 278 3.75 7.20 -41.67
N ASP A 279 4.05 6.48 -40.59
CA ASP A 279 3.16 5.46 -40.00
C ASP A 279 2.14 6.14 -39.06
N ASP A 280 1.31 7.02 -39.63
CA ASP A 280 0.50 7.99 -38.88
C ASP A 280 -0.57 7.33 -38.00
N ASN A 281 -1.23 6.27 -38.50
CA ASN A 281 -2.27 5.57 -37.72
C ASN A 281 -1.71 4.89 -36.48
N ARG A 282 -0.55 4.22 -36.60
CA ARG A 282 0.11 3.61 -35.43
C ARG A 282 0.76 4.63 -34.50
N ALA A 283 1.15 5.79 -35.02
CA ALA A 283 1.56 6.90 -34.19
C ALA A 283 0.40 7.43 -33.32
N ILE A 284 -0.82 7.48 -33.86
CA ILE A 284 -2.03 7.84 -33.09
C ILE A 284 -2.25 6.85 -31.94
N GLU A 285 -2.13 5.54 -32.20
CA GLU A 285 -2.26 4.50 -31.15
C GLU A 285 -1.25 4.70 -30.01
N ASP A 286 0.00 5.04 -30.34
CA ASP A 286 1.03 5.34 -29.33
C ASP A 286 0.68 6.58 -28.49
N PHE A 287 0.16 7.64 -29.10
CA PHE A 287 -0.27 8.83 -28.35
C PHE A 287 -1.57 8.62 -27.57
N ASP A 288 -2.49 7.79 -28.05
CA ASP A 288 -3.67 7.38 -27.29
C ASP A 288 -3.28 6.62 -26.02
N PHE A 289 -2.29 5.73 -26.11
CA PHE A 289 -1.74 5.06 -24.94
C PHE A 289 -1.10 6.05 -23.95
N VAL A 290 -0.30 7.00 -24.44
CA VAL A 290 0.28 8.06 -23.62
C VAL A 290 -0.81 8.84 -22.87
N LEU A 291 -1.90 9.21 -23.55
CA LEU A 291 -3.01 9.97 -22.97
C LEU A 291 -3.91 9.16 -22.05
N GLN A 292 -3.87 7.83 -22.14
CA GLN A 292 -4.48 6.96 -21.16
C GLN A 292 -3.71 6.99 -19.83
N ILE A 293 -2.39 7.15 -19.88
CA ILE A 293 -1.54 7.25 -18.68
C ILE A 293 -1.55 8.68 -18.12
N GLU A 294 -1.31 9.69 -18.96
CA GLU A 294 -1.28 11.12 -18.58
C GLU A 294 -2.32 11.90 -19.41
N PRO A 295 -3.59 11.98 -18.95
CA PRO A 295 -4.65 12.67 -19.68
C PRO A 295 -4.41 14.17 -19.87
N ASP A 296 -3.60 14.78 -19.03
CA ASP A 296 -3.25 16.20 -19.04
C ASP A 296 -2.03 16.54 -19.93
N ASN A 297 -1.44 15.53 -20.59
CA ASN A 297 -0.27 15.72 -21.43
C ASN A 297 -0.60 16.45 -22.75
N MET A 298 -0.68 17.77 -22.70
CA MET A 298 -1.11 18.60 -23.84
C MET A 298 -0.17 18.51 -25.06
N MET A 299 1.09 18.09 -24.89
CA MET A 299 1.97 17.83 -26.04
C MET A 299 1.56 16.55 -26.78
N ALA A 300 1.21 15.49 -26.05
CA ALA A 300 0.67 14.27 -26.65
C ALA A 300 -0.69 14.54 -27.30
N VAL A 301 -1.58 15.30 -26.65
CA VAL A 301 -2.87 15.74 -27.24
C VAL A 301 -2.62 16.48 -28.55
N PHE A 302 -1.70 17.43 -28.56
CA PHE A 302 -1.40 18.21 -29.76
C PHE A 302 -0.81 17.37 -30.88
N ASN A 303 0.16 16.49 -30.58
CA ASN A 303 0.74 15.59 -31.57
C ASN A 303 -0.30 14.62 -32.15
N ARG A 304 -1.22 14.11 -31.33
CA ARG A 304 -2.37 13.33 -31.80
C ARG A 304 -3.28 14.16 -32.70
N GLY A 305 -3.58 15.41 -32.34
CA GLY A 305 -4.37 16.32 -33.17
C GLY A 305 -3.75 16.57 -34.55
N LEU A 306 -2.42 16.75 -34.61
CA LEU A 306 -1.68 16.87 -35.88
C LEU A 306 -1.81 15.62 -36.75
N LEU A 307 -1.74 14.44 -36.14
CA LEU A 307 -1.88 13.18 -36.85
C LEU A 307 -3.31 12.93 -37.33
N ARG A 308 -4.32 13.24 -36.50
CA ARG A 308 -5.74 13.17 -36.87
C ARG A 308 -6.07 14.10 -38.04
N ASP A 309 -5.54 15.32 -38.05
CA ASP A 309 -5.71 16.24 -39.18
C ASP A 309 -5.06 15.70 -40.45
N LYS A 310 -3.92 15.00 -40.32
CA LYS A 310 -3.22 14.38 -41.46
C LYS A 310 -3.95 13.15 -41.99
N THR A 311 -4.56 12.34 -41.12
CA THR A 311 -5.31 11.12 -41.50
C THR A 311 -6.76 11.40 -41.90
N GLY A 312 -7.24 12.63 -41.73
CA GLY A 312 -8.55 13.10 -42.18
C GLY A 312 -9.64 13.12 -41.10
N ASP A 313 -9.32 12.78 -39.86
CA ASP A 313 -10.20 12.98 -38.69
C ASP A 313 -10.15 14.43 -38.23
N TYR A 314 -10.73 15.33 -39.03
CA TYR A 314 -10.73 16.76 -38.75
C TYR A 314 -11.51 17.11 -37.48
N ALA A 315 -12.58 16.38 -37.17
CA ALA A 315 -13.39 16.61 -35.98
C ALA A 315 -12.59 16.29 -34.69
N GLY A 316 -11.93 15.13 -34.66
CA GLY A 316 -11.03 14.75 -33.56
C GLY A 316 -9.84 15.69 -33.44
N ALA A 317 -9.25 16.12 -34.56
CA ALA A 317 -8.17 17.11 -34.56
C ALA A 317 -8.59 18.46 -33.96
N ILE A 318 -9.76 18.99 -34.34
CA ILE A 318 -10.31 20.24 -33.80
C ILE A 318 -10.55 20.12 -32.28
N ALA A 319 -11.04 18.96 -31.81
CA ALA A 319 -11.23 18.71 -30.38
C ALA A 319 -9.89 18.73 -29.63
N ASP A 320 -8.88 18.02 -30.14
CA ASP A 320 -7.54 17.98 -29.54
C ASP A 320 -6.89 19.38 -29.52
N TYR A 321 -6.94 20.13 -30.62
CA TYR A 321 -6.42 21.50 -30.65
C TYR A 321 -7.17 22.42 -29.68
N THR A 322 -8.48 22.22 -29.53
CA THR A 322 -9.29 23.03 -28.60
C THR A 322 -8.92 22.75 -27.15
N ALA A 323 -8.69 21.49 -26.78
CA ALA A 323 -8.19 21.13 -25.45
C ALA A 323 -6.86 21.83 -25.16
N VAL A 324 -5.90 21.76 -26.09
CA VAL A 324 -4.58 22.41 -25.96
C VAL A 324 -4.71 23.93 -25.83
N ILE A 325 -5.58 24.56 -26.63
CA ILE A 325 -5.78 26.02 -26.59
C ILE A 325 -6.45 26.49 -25.30
N ASN A 326 -7.36 25.69 -24.74
CA ASN A 326 -8.02 26.04 -23.48
C ASN A 326 -7.02 26.11 -22.33
N GLU A 327 -6.08 25.16 -22.28
CA GLU A 327 -5.02 25.13 -21.26
C GLU A 327 -3.86 26.08 -21.57
N TYR A 328 -3.51 26.25 -22.85
CA TYR A 328 -2.44 27.14 -23.31
C TYR A 328 -2.96 28.19 -24.30
N PRO A 329 -3.70 29.23 -23.83
CA PRO A 329 -4.32 30.23 -24.71
C PRO A 329 -3.34 31.08 -25.53
N ASN A 330 -2.05 31.07 -25.17
CA ASN A 330 -1.00 31.81 -25.86
C ASN A 330 -0.20 30.94 -26.85
N PHE A 331 -0.55 29.65 -26.99
CA PHE A 331 0.10 28.75 -27.94
C PHE A 331 -0.48 28.96 -29.34
N LEU A 332 0.14 29.87 -30.10
CA LEU A 332 -0.36 30.31 -31.41
C LEU A 332 -0.43 29.19 -32.44
N ALA A 333 0.47 28.21 -32.38
CA ALA A 333 0.43 27.07 -33.30
C ALA A 333 -0.89 26.28 -33.14
N GLY A 334 -1.42 26.16 -31.92
CA GLY A 334 -2.74 25.55 -31.69
C GLY A 334 -3.84 26.22 -32.52
N TYR A 335 -3.89 27.55 -32.52
CA TYR A 335 -4.87 28.31 -33.32
C TYR A 335 -4.64 28.16 -34.82
N GLN A 336 -3.37 28.18 -35.27
CA GLN A 336 -3.04 28.01 -36.68
C GLN A 336 -3.50 26.66 -37.24
N TYR A 337 -3.25 25.57 -36.51
CA TYR A 337 -3.66 24.23 -36.94
C TYR A 337 -5.16 24.01 -36.79
N ARG A 338 -5.81 24.58 -35.76
CA ARG A 338 -7.26 24.52 -35.63
C ARG A 338 -7.99 25.28 -36.73
N ALA A 339 -7.50 26.46 -37.12
CA ALA A 339 -8.06 27.23 -38.23
C ALA A 339 -8.01 26.43 -39.54
N GLN A 340 -6.88 25.78 -39.82
CA GLN A 340 -6.70 24.92 -41.00
C GLN A 340 -7.71 23.76 -41.01
N ALA A 341 -7.85 23.05 -39.89
CA ALA A 341 -8.81 21.95 -39.76
C ALA A 341 -10.28 22.44 -39.87
N ARG A 342 -10.61 23.62 -39.31
CA ARG A 342 -11.93 24.26 -39.43
C ARG A 342 -12.27 24.63 -40.86
N ARG A 343 -11.31 25.16 -41.64
CA ARG A 343 -11.52 25.40 -43.08
C ARG A 343 -11.83 24.11 -43.84
N LYS A 344 -11.11 23.02 -43.54
CA LYS A 344 -11.35 21.70 -44.18
C LYS A 344 -12.74 21.13 -43.84
N THR A 345 -13.32 21.48 -42.69
CA THR A 345 -14.65 21.05 -42.27
C THR A 345 -15.78 22.01 -42.65
N GLY A 346 -15.45 23.19 -43.21
CA GLY A 346 -16.42 24.20 -43.63
C GLY A 346 -16.81 25.21 -42.55
N ASP A 347 -16.22 25.16 -41.36
CA ASP A 347 -16.40 26.18 -40.30
C ASP A 347 -15.53 27.41 -40.60
N LEU A 348 -15.93 28.17 -41.62
CA LEU A 348 -15.21 29.37 -42.07
C LEU A 348 -15.17 30.46 -40.98
N LYS A 349 -16.27 30.62 -40.23
CA LYS A 349 -16.37 31.62 -39.17
C LYS A 349 -15.39 31.32 -38.03
N GLY A 350 -15.37 30.07 -37.54
CA GLY A 350 -14.44 29.67 -36.49
C GLY A 350 -12.98 29.69 -36.95
N ALA A 351 -12.71 29.44 -38.24
CA ALA A 351 -11.38 29.57 -38.82
C ALA A 351 -10.91 31.04 -38.84
N ASP A 352 -11.76 31.97 -39.28
CA ASP A 352 -11.44 33.40 -39.34
C ASP A 352 -11.21 33.98 -37.92
N GLU A 353 -11.95 33.52 -36.92
CA GLU A 353 -11.74 33.89 -35.51
C GLU A 353 -10.36 33.45 -34.98
N ASP A 354 -9.92 32.23 -35.31
CA ASP A 354 -8.61 31.71 -34.92
C ASP A 354 -7.47 32.42 -35.66
N GLU A 355 -7.63 32.66 -36.97
CA GLU A 355 -6.66 33.42 -37.78
C GLU A 355 -6.52 34.86 -37.31
N PHE A 356 -7.63 35.51 -36.93
CA PHE A 356 -7.62 36.85 -36.35
C PHE A 356 -6.83 36.90 -35.05
N LYS A 357 -6.98 35.89 -34.17
CA LYS A 357 -6.16 35.79 -32.94
C LYS A 357 -4.67 35.69 -33.25
N VAL A 358 -4.28 34.87 -34.22
CA VAL A 358 -2.88 34.72 -34.64
C VAL A 358 -2.34 36.03 -35.23
N LEU A 359 -3.09 36.67 -36.13
CA LEU A 359 -2.70 37.93 -36.77
C LEU A 359 -2.54 39.05 -35.74
N LYS A 360 -3.50 39.16 -34.80
CA LYS A 360 -3.44 40.13 -33.70
C LYS A 360 -2.19 39.92 -32.85
N ALA A 361 -1.89 38.68 -32.45
CA ALA A 361 -0.70 38.37 -31.68
C ALA A 361 0.61 38.73 -32.42
N GLN A 362 0.66 38.52 -33.74
CA GLN A 362 1.81 38.92 -34.58
C GLN A 362 1.98 40.44 -34.69
N LEU A 363 0.87 41.18 -34.86
CA LEU A 363 0.88 42.64 -34.90
C LEU A 363 1.26 43.25 -33.54
N ASP A 364 0.76 42.70 -32.44
CA ASP A 364 1.12 43.13 -31.08
C ASP A 364 2.60 42.89 -30.77
N ALA A 365 3.17 41.80 -31.30
CA ALA A 365 4.60 41.52 -31.21
C ALA A 365 5.45 42.52 -32.04
N GLN A 366 5.03 42.88 -33.25
CA GLN A 366 5.72 43.87 -34.09
C GLN A 366 5.66 45.30 -33.53
N ASN A 367 4.53 45.67 -32.91
CA ASN A 367 4.31 47.01 -32.35
C ASN A 367 4.95 47.23 -30.97
N GLY A 368 5.78 46.29 -30.49
CA GLY A 368 6.47 46.40 -29.19
C GLY A 368 5.55 46.39 -27.97
N LYS A 369 4.26 46.04 -28.13
CA LYS A 369 3.27 45.96 -27.04
C LYS A 369 3.27 44.59 -26.33
N SER A 370 4.19 43.71 -26.67
CA SER A 370 4.33 42.41 -26.03
C SER A 370 5.06 42.53 -24.68
N ASN A 371 4.30 42.41 -23.60
CA ASN A 371 4.82 42.06 -22.27
C ASN A 371 4.91 40.54 -22.07
N GLN A 372 4.81 39.74 -23.13
CA GLN A 372 4.77 38.28 -23.03
C GLN A 372 6.02 37.67 -23.65
N ARG A 373 6.91 37.19 -22.77
CA ARG A 373 7.99 36.27 -23.15
C ARG A 373 7.36 35.00 -23.71
N GLN A 374 7.16 34.91 -25.02
CA GLN A 374 7.19 33.62 -25.69
C GLN A 374 8.59 33.06 -25.42
N THR A 375 8.69 32.08 -24.54
CA THR A 375 9.93 31.33 -24.34
C THR A 375 10.27 30.69 -25.67
N ALA A 376 11.26 31.26 -26.35
CA ALA A 376 11.82 30.71 -27.58
C ALA A 376 12.11 29.22 -27.34
N ALA A 377 11.79 28.38 -28.32
CA ALA A 377 12.19 26.98 -28.25
C ALA A 377 13.69 26.92 -27.96
N SER A 378 14.07 26.17 -26.92
CA SER A 378 15.49 25.90 -26.64
C SER A 378 16.15 25.39 -27.92
N GLY A 379 17.39 25.79 -28.20
CA GLY A 379 18.19 25.26 -29.31
C GLY A 379 18.50 23.76 -29.20
N ASP A 380 18.14 23.15 -28.07
CA ASP A 380 18.24 21.71 -27.81
C ASP A 380 17.29 20.90 -28.72
N LYS A 381 17.78 19.77 -29.22
CA LYS A 381 17.02 18.82 -30.05
C LYS A 381 16.10 17.92 -29.23
N THR A 382 16.26 17.89 -27.91
CA THR A 382 15.54 17.01 -26.98
C THR A 382 14.76 17.79 -25.92
N ARG A 383 13.86 17.11 -25.20
CA ARG A 383 13.15 17.65 -24.03
C ARG A 383 13.08 16.64 -22.89
N LYS A 384 12.86 17.14 -21.68
CA LYS A 384 12.56 16.33 -20.50
C LYS A 384 11.09 15.90 -20.46
N LYS A 385 10.76 14.86 -19.69
CA LYS A 385 9.37 14.42 -19.49
C LYS A 385 8.55 15.54 -18.85
N SER A 386 9.08 16.15 -17.80
CA SER A 386 8.52 17.28 -17.03
C SER A 386 8.38 18.62 -17.78
N ASP A 387 8.88 18.73 -19.01
CA ASP A 387 8.84 19.98 -19.78
C ASP A 387 7.41 20.33 -20.22
N LYS A 388 6.81 21.38 -19.65
CA LYS A 388 5.48 21.86 -20.02
C LYS A 388 5.48 22.91 -21.15
N ASN A 389 6.65 23.21 -21.74
CA ASN A 389 6.73 24.19 -22.82
C ASN A 389 6.14 23.61 -24.11
N MET A 390 4.94 24.06 -24.44
CA MET A 390 4.19 23.60 -25.61
C MET A 390 4.94 23.81 -26.94
N ASN A 391 5.96 24.67 -27.01
CA ASN A 391 6.81 24.83 -28.20
C ASN A 391 7.75 23.64 -28.46
N ASN A 392 7.93 22.74 -27.48
CA ASN A 392 8.80 21.57 -27.58
C ASN A 392 8.07 20.28 -28.01
N TYR A 393 6.81 20.38 -28.46
CA TYR A 393 5.96 19.23 -28.83
C TYR A 393 6.60 18.26 -29.85
N ARG A 394 7.47 18.73 -30.75
CA ARG A 394 8.16 17.91 -31.76
C ARG A 394 9.45 17.24 -31.27
N LYS A 395 9.88 17.51 -30.03
CA LYS A 395 11.15 17.01 -29.50
C LYS A 395 10.97 15.64 -28.85
N ILE A 396 11.95 14.77 -29.07
CA ILE A 396 12.02 13.47 -28.40
C ILE A 396 12.25 13.67 -26.91
N ILE A 397 11.61 12.83 -26.11
CA ILE A 397 11.73 12.80 -24.65
C ILE A 397 12.98 12.03 -24.25
N VAL A 398 13.78 12.63 -23.38
CA VAL A 398 14.79 11.93 -22.61
C VAL A 398 14.21 11.65 -21.22
N ALA A 399 14.47 10.46 -20.69
CA ALA A 399 14.04 10.08 -19.35
C ALA A 399 14.57 11.08 -18.31
N ASP A 400 13.69 11.50 -17.39
CA ASP A 400 14.13 12.18 -16.18
C ASP A 400 14.80 11.11 -15.27
N ASN A 401 15.92 11.45 -14.62
CA ASN A 401 16.73 10.52 -13.81
C ASN A 401 16.01 9.94 -12.55
N GLU A 402 14.71 10.14 -12.40
CA GLU A 402 13.96 9.84 -11.17
C GLU A 402 13.32 8.44 -11.18
N ASP A 403 13.16 7.79 -12.33
CA ASP A 403 12.32 6.59 -12.47
C ASP A 403 13.08 5.26 -12.55
N GLU A 404 14.14 5.07 -11.77
CA GLU A 404 14.75 3.73 -11.59
C GLU A 404 14.70 3.27 -10.14
N THR A 405 13.49 3.05 -9.62
CA THR A 405 13.33 2.14 -8.47
C THR A 405 13.43 0.70 -8.97
N THR A 406 14.59 0.09 -8.81
CA THR A 406 14.80 -1.34 -9.02
C THR A 406 13.92 -2.16 -8.06
N LYS A 407 12.79 -2.67 -8.57
CA LYS A 407 11.93 -3.63 -7.87
C LYS A 407 12.49 -5.05 -8.08
N TYR A 408 13.21 -5.57 -7.09
CA TYR A 408 13.62 -6.97 -7.06
C TYR A 408 12.39 -7.86 -6.76
N LYS A 409 11.99 -8.69 -7.73
CA LYS A 409 11.00 -9.76 -7.51
C LYS A 409 11.71 -11.08 -7.26
N THR A 410 11.40 -11.73 -6.14
CA THR A 410 11.76 -13.13 -5.88
C THR A 410 10.66 -13.76 -5.03
N ASP A 411 10.32 -15.00 -5.34
CA ASP A 411 9.08 -15.65 -4.95
C ASP A 411 9.40 -16.79 -3.97
N TYR A 412 9.15 -16.61 -2.66
CA TYR A 412 9.12 -17.69 -1.67
C TYR A 412 8.24 -17.30 -0.47
N ARG A 413 7.82 -18.32 0.27
CA ARG A 413 6.70 -18.40 1.24
C ARG A 413 6.77 -17.46 2.47
N GLY A 414 7.69 -16.50 2.49
CA GLY A 414 7.92 -15.53 3.56
C GLY A 414 7.56 -14.08 3.22
N ARG A 415 7.50 -13.70 1.94
CA ARG A 415 7.13 -12.34 1.51
C ARG A 415 5.67 -12.26 1.09
N VAL A 416 5.03 -11.11 1.34
CA VAL A 416 3.67 -10.83 0.87
C VAL A 416 3.62 -10.99 -0.66
N GLN A 417 2.93 -12.02 -1.13
CA GLN A 417 2.76 -12.30 -2.56
C GLN A 417 1.92 -11.21 -3.23
N ASP A 418 2.26 -10.82 -4.46
CA ASP A 418 1.45 -9.95 -5.33
C ASP A 418 0.20 -10.70 -5.83
N ARG A 419 -0.62 -11.23 -4.91
CA ARG A 419 -1.90 -11.86 -5.24
C ARG A 419 -2.98 -10.80 -5.14
N ASN A 420 -3.89 -10.79 -6.11
CA ASN A 420 -5.07 -9.96 -6.07
C ASN A 420 -6.02 -10.50 -4.99
N ILE A 421 -5.80 -10.09 -3.74
CA ILE A 421 -6.58 -10.53 -2.58
C ILE A 421 -7.81 -9.64 -2.48
N THR A 422 -8.99 -10.25 -2.38
CA THR A 422 -10.23 -9.55 -2.04
C THR A 422 -10.10 -9.03 -0.61
N ILE A 423 -10.04 -7.71 -0.46
CA ILE A 423 -9.94 -7.07 0.86
C ILE A 423 -11.34 -7.05 1.46
N LEU A 424 -11.55 -7.87 2.49
CA LEU A 424 -12.80 -7.94 3.23
C LEU A 424 -12.56 -7.50 4.68
N PRO A 425 -13.49 -6.76 5.30
CA PRO A 425 -13.42 -6.50 6.73
C PRO A 425 -13.48 -7.82 7.52
N GLN A 426 -12.88 -7.83 8.71
CA GLN A 426 -13.04 -8.93 9.65
C GLN A 426 -14.51 -9.04 10.10
N PRO A 427 -15.02 -10.27 10.29
CA PRO A 427 -16.42 -10.53 10.63
C PRO A 427 -16.74 -10.09 12.07
N MET A 428 -18.05 -9.91 12.35
CA MET A 428 -18.55 -9.64 13.70
C MET A 428 -18.33 -10.83 14.65
N PHE A 429 -18.18 -10.52 15.93
CA PHE A 429 -18.06 -11.51 16.99
C PHE A 429 -19.42 -12.07 17.39
N ALA A 430 -19.40 -13.34 17.77
CA ALA A 430 -20.50 -14.14 18.26
C ALA A 430 -20.18 -14.68 19.66
N LEU A 431 -21.23 -14.98 20.43
CA LEU A 431 -21.16 -15.90 21.56
C LEU A 431 -21.60 -17.27 21.04
N THR A 432 -20.76 -18.29 21.14
CA THR A 432 -21.06 -19.63 20.60
C THR A 432 -20.27 -20.70 21.36
N TYR A 433 -20.61 -21.98 21.18
CA TYR A 433 -19.89 -23.08 21.85
C TYR A 433 -18.69 -23.60 21.04
N TYR A 434 -18.59 -23.23 19.76
CA TYR A 434 -17.58 -23.78 18.86
C TYR A 434 -16.84 -22.71 18.07
N GLU A 435 -15.52 -22.85 18.05
CA GLU A 435 -14.61 -22.04 17.26
C GLU A 435 -13.83 -22.94 16.30
N ARG A 436 -13.58 -22.46 15.08
CA ARG A 436 -12.83 -23.19 14.08
C ARG A 436 -11.37 -23.30 14.47
N HIS A 437 -10.79 -24.49 14.33
CA HIS A 437 -9.37 -24.70 14.58
C HIS A 437 -8.50 -23.97 13.55
N GLU A 438 -7.58 -23.12 14.00
CA GLU A 438 -6.55 -22.51 13.17
C GLU A 438 -5.16 -23.07 13.51
N GLU A 439 -4.31 -23.23 12.48
CA GLU A 439 -2.91 -23.66 12.64
C GLU A 439 -2.08 -22.64 13.45
N VAL A 440 -2.50 -21.36 13.45
CA VAL A 440 -1.88 -20.29 14.22
C VAL A 440 -2.83 -19.87 15.34
N LYS A 441 -2.41 -20.02 16.60
CA LYS A 441 -3.21 -19.60 17.76
C LYS A 441 -3.44 -18.09 17.73
N ARG A 442 -4.69 -17.67 17.52
CA ARG A 442 -5.16 -16.31 17.85
C ARG A 442 -5.15 -16.08 19.36
N GLN A 443 -5.22 -14.81 19.74
CA GLN A 443 -5.44 -14.41 21.13
C GLN A 443 -6.77 -14.95 21.63
N ILE A 444 -6.78 -15.44 22.88
CA ILE A 444 -8.01 -15.85 23.57
C ILE A 444 -8.81 -14.59 23.89
N ASN A 445 -10.03 -14.51 23.34
CA ASN A 445 -10.98 -13.46 23.63
C ASN A 445 -11.53 -13.61 25.04
N TYR A 446 -11.66 -12.50 25.78
CA TYR A 446 -12.02 -12.53 27.19
C TYR A 446 -13.02 -11.44 27.55
N SER A 447 -14.02 -11.83 28.34
CA SER A 447 -14.87 -10.92 29.08
C SER A 447 -15.12 -11.52 30.44
N LYS A 448 -14.93 -10.73 31.50
CA LYS A 448 -15.17 -11.16 32.88
C LYS A 448 -16.60 -11.67 33.07
N TYR A 449 -17.59 -10.98 32.49
CA TYR A 449 -18.98 -11.37 32.62
C TYR A 449 -19.26 -12.74 32.01
N ILE A 450 -18.72 -13.02 30.82
CA ILE A 450 -18.91 -14.31 30.14
C ILE A 450 -18.19 -15.43 30.89
N ASP A 451 -17.00 -15.15 31.42
CA ASP A 451 -16.25 -16.09 32.25
C ASP A 451 -17.02 -16.42 33.56
N ASP A 452 -17.54 -15.40 34.24
CA ASP A 452 -18.39 -15.55 35.43
C ASP A 452 -19.68 -16.33 35.12
N LEU A 453 -20.26 -16.17 33.93
CA LEU A 453 -21.43 -16.94 33.47
C LEU A 453 -21.07 -18.41 33.25
N ASN A 454 -19.95 -18.68 32.58
CA ASN A 454 -19.45 -20.04 32.34
C ASN A 454 -19.15 -20.78 33.65
N ASN A 455 -18.58 -20.09 34.64
CA ASN A 455 -18.26 -20.65 35.96
C ASN A 455 -19.49 -21.01 36.80
N ARG A 456 -20.68 -20.46 36.48
CA ARG A 456 -21.93 -20.84 37.14
C ARG A 456 -22.53 -22.13 36.60
N HIS A 457 -22.02 -22.63 35.47
CA HIS A 457 -22.52 -23.85 34.79
C HIS A 457 -24.05 -23.82 34.54
N VAL A 458 -24.59 -22.63 34.21
CA VAL A 458 -26.01 -22.44 33.90
C VAL A 458 -26.36 -22.78 32.45
N LEU A 459 -25.35 -22.92 31.59
CA LEU A 459 -25.50 -23.33 30.20
C LEU A 459 -24.89 -24.73 29.98
N PRO A 460 -25.37 -25.50 28.98
CA PRO A 460 -24.86 -26.85 28.71
C PRO A 460 -23.38 -26.89 28.37
N LEU A 461 -22.87 -25.84 27.71
CA LEU A 461 -21.47 -25.69 27.30
C LEU A 461 -20.98 -24.27 27.62
N PRO A 462 -19.67 -24.07 27.83
CA PRO A 462 -19.12 -22.74 28.04
C PRO A 462 -19.19 -21.91 26.76
N LEU A 463 -19.66 -20.67 26.89
CA LEU A 463 -19.66 -19.70 25.79
C LEU A 463 -18.25 -19.23 25.46
N LEU A 464 -17.95 -19.18 24.18
CA LEU A 464 -16.76 -18.61 23.57
C LEU A 464 -17.14 -17.30 22.88
N ILE A 465 -16.24 -16.32 22.96
CA ILE A 465 -16.34 -15.09 22.18
C ILE A 465 -15.45 -15.28 20.94
N THR A 466 -16.03 -15.36 19.75
CA THR A 466 -15.25 -15.60 18.53
C THR A 466 -15.90 -14.96 17.31
N ASN A 467 -15.08 -14.59 16.33
CA ASN A 467 -15.51 -14.21 14.99
C ASN A 467 -15.16 -15.28 13.94
N ASN A 468 -14.72 -16.46 14.38
CA ASN A 468 -14.34 -17.60 13.54
C ASN A 468 -15.15 -18.84 13.91
N GLU A 469 -16.45 -18.75 13.67
CA GLU A 469 -17.42 -19.79 14.04
C GLU A 469 -17.17 -21.09 13.27
N ALA A 470 -17.34 -22.22 13.96
CA ALA A 470 -17.24 -23.55 13.36
C ALA A 470 -18.62 -24.07 12.91
N SER A 471 -18.65 -24.77 11.78
CA SER A 471 -19.80 -25.60 11.41
C SER A 471 -19.87 -26.82 12.32
N LEU A 472 -21.09 -27.21 12.69
CA LEU A 472 -21.32 -28.41 13.49
C LEU A 472 -20.92 -29.69 12.74
N THR A 473 -20.38 -30.66 13.46
CA THR A 473 -20.35 -32.05 13.00
C THR A 473 -21.74 -32.67 13.09
N GLU A 474 -21.96 -33.78 12.38
CA GLU A 474 -23.24 -34.49 12.45
C GLU A 474 -23.60 -34.92 13.88
N GLU A 475 -22.61 -35.33 14.67
CA GLU A 475 -22.80 -35.70 16.07
C GLU A 475 -23.18 -34.49 16.93
N GLN A 476 -22.51 -33.35 16.75
CA GLN A 476 -22.84 -32.11 17.45
C GLN A 476 -24.24 -31.62 17.09
N ALA A 477 -24.63 -31.67 15.81
CA ALA A 477 -25.98 -31.31 15.39
C ALA A 477 -27.05 -32.18 16.07
N LYS A 478 -26.83 -33.50 16.15
CA LYS A 478 -27.75 -34.40 16.88
C LYS A 478 -27.85 -34.06 18.36
N LEU A 479 -26.74 -33.70 19.01
CA LEU A 479 -26.74 -33.27 20.40
C LEU A 479 -27.55 -31.98 20.60
N HIS A 480 -27.40 -31.00 19.70
CA HIS A 480 -28.18 -29.76 19.77
C HIS A 480 -29.67 -29.99 19.51
N PHE A 481 -30.06 -30.87 18.59
CA PHE A 481 -31.48 -31.24 18.43
C PHE A 481 -32.05 -31.89 19.69
N ALA A 482 -31.31 -32.79 20.34
CA ALA A 482 -31.74 -33.38 21.60
C ALA A 482 -31.82 -32.35 22.75
N SER A 483 -30.86 -31.41 22.79
CA SER A 483 -30.85 -30.30 23.74
C SER A 483 -32.06 -29.38 23.57
N ILE A 484 -32.49 -29.10 22.33
CA ILE A 484 -33.71 -28.32 22.05
C ILE A 484 -34.95 -28.97 22.68
N ASP A 485 -35.10 -30.29 22.55
CA ASP A 485 -36.21 -31.02 23.16
C ASP A 485 -36.14 -30.96 24.69
N GLU A 486 -34.95 -31.14 25.26
CA GLU A 486 -34.73 -31.09 26.72
C GLU A 486 -35.02 -29.70 27.30
N GLU A 487 -34.48 -28.63 26.70
CA GLU A 487 -34.74 -27.26 27.14
C GLU A 487 -36.20 -26.87 26.95
N THR A 488 -36.90 -27.42 25.94
CA THR A 488 -38.34 -27.25 25.78
C THR A 488 -39.12 -27.82 26.96
N GLU A 489 -38.77 -29.01 27.44
CA GLU A 489 -39.38 -29.57 28.65
C GLU A 489 -39.08 -28.73 29.91
N LYS A 490 -37.85 -28.21 30.04
CA LYS A 490 -37.46 -27.34 31.17
C LYS A 490 -38.22 -26.03 31.17
N ILE A 491 -38.41 -25.41 30.01
CA ILE A 491 -39.23 -24.20 29.84
C ILE A 491 -40.68 -24.44 30.25
N VAL A 492 -41.27 -25.59 29.88
CA VAL A 492 -42.64 -25.92 30.31
C VAL A 492 -42.73 -26.08 31.82
N LYS A 493 -41.69 -26.64 32.47
CA LYS A 493 -41.64 -26.83 33.93
C LYS A 493 -41.38 -25.51 34.68
N ASN A 494 -40.56 -24.62 34.12
CA ASN A 494 -40.16 -23.35 34.74
C ASN A 494 -40.13 -22.21 33.70
N PRO A 495 -41.30 -21.65 33.34
CA PRO A 495 -41.41 -20.68 32.24
C PRO A 495 -40.83 -19.30 32.55
N GLU A 496 -40.49 -19.02 33.82
CA GLU A 496 -39.93 -17.73 34.25
C GLU A 496 -38.40 -17.69 34.16
N ASP A 497 -37.73 -18.85 34.04
CA ASP A 497 -36.27 -18.90 33.98
C ASP A 497 -35.77 -18.62 32.56
N MET A 498 -35.16 -17.44 32.38
CA MET A 498 -34.66 -17.01 31.09
C MET A 498 -33.52 -17.89 30.55
N MET A 499 -32.76 -18.59 31.41
CA MET A 499 -31.58 -19.38 31.01
C MET A 499 -31.93 -20.50 30.06
N HIS A 500 -33.10 -21.13 30.24
CA HIS A 500 -33.57 -22.17 29.33
C HIS A 500 -33.92 -21.61 27.94
N TYR A 501 -34.55 -20.43 27.89
CA TYR A 501 -34.83 -19.75 26.61
C TYR A 501 -33.54 -19.36 25.90
N TYR A 502 -32.56 -18.78 26.60
CA TYR A 502 -31.28 -18.43 25.99
C TYR A 502 -30.49 -19.67 25.54
N ALA A 503 -30.44 -20.74 26.35
CA ALA A 503 -29.77 -21.99 25.97
C ALA A 503 -30.39 -22.58 24.71
N ARG A 504 -31.72 -22.66 24.63
CA ARG A 504 -32.44 -23.15 23.46
C ARG A 504 -32.27 -22.25 22.24
N ALA A 505 -32.23 -20.92 22.43
CA ALA A 505 -31.91 -19.98 21.36
C ALA A 505 -30.53 -20.23 20.75
N MET A 506 -29.53 -20.52 21.60
CA MET A 506 -28.18 -20.86 21.15
C MET A 506 -28.16 -22.18 20.37
N ASP A 507 -28.94 -23.18 20.78
CA ASP A 507 -29.07 -24.43 20.04
C ASP A 507 -29.73 -24.21 18.67
N PHE A 508 -30.83 -23.46 18.61
CA PHE A 508 -31.48 -23.07 17.36
C PHE A 508 -30.52 -22.29 16.44
N TYR A 509 -29.75 -21.36 17.00
CA TYR A 509 -28.73 -20.62 16.27
C TYR A 509 -27.69 -21.54 15.63
N LEU A 510 -27.18 -22.53 16.38
CA LEU A 510 -26.16 -23.46 15.92
C LEU A 510 -26.66 -24.41 14.82
N VAL A 511 -27.93 -24.82 14.87
CA VAL A 511 -28.59 -25.58 13.79
C VAL A 511 -29.11 -24.70 12.65
N GLN A 512 -28.82 -23.39 12.68
CA GLN A 512 -29.20 -22.37 11.68
C GLN A 512 -30.71 -22.11 11.56
N ASP A 513 -31.49 -22.44 12.59
CA ASP A 513 -32.90 -22.04 12.71
C ASP A 513 -33.00 -20.64 13.34
N PHE A 514 -32.73 -19.62 12.53
CA PHE A 514 -32.68 -18.24 13.01
C PHE A 514 -34.03 -17.71 13.49
N ASP A 515 -35.14 -18.18 12.93
CA ASP A 515 -36.47 -17.66 13.29
C ASP A 515 -36.88 -18.10 14.71
N ASN A 516 -36.61 -19.36 15.07
CA ASN A 516 -36.88 -19.84 16.42
C ASN A 516 -35.84 -19.33 17.42
N ALA A 517 -34.57 -19.17 17.01
CA ALA A 517 -33.57 -18.52 17.84
C ALA A 517 -33.98 -17.10 18.24
N LEU A 518 -34.45 -16.28 17.29
CA LEU A 518 -34.89 -14.90 17.56
C LEU A 518 -36.09 -14.85 18.51
N LYS A 519 -37.09 -15.73 18.34
CA LYS A 519 -38.25 -15.82 19.25
C LYS A 519 -37.83 -16.14 20.69
N ASP A 520 -36.90 -17.07 20.85
CA ASP A 520 -36.41 -17.44 22.18
C ASP A 520 -35.53 -16.33 22.81
N LEU A 521 -34.78 -15.58 22.00
CA LEU A 521 -34.05 -14.39 22.48
C LEU A 521 -35.00 -13.28 22.91
N ASP A 522 -36.10 -13.06 22.18
CA ASP A 522 -37.16 -12.12 22.58
C ASP A 522 -37.79 -12.55 23.91
N ALA A 523 -38.14 -13.84 24.03
CA ALA A 523 -38.68 -14.40 25.27
C ALA A 523 -37.70 -14.29 26.45
N ALA A 524 -36.41 -14.51 26.23
CA ALA A 524 -35.38 -14.33 27.25
C ALA A 524 -35.28 -12.86 27.70
N ILE A 525 -35.33 -11.91 26.76
CA ILE A 525 -35.29 -10.46 27.05
C ILE A 525 -36.52 -9.99 27.82
N GLU A 526 -37.71 -10.53 27.52
CA GLU A 526 -38.94 -10.22 28.26
C GLU A 526 -38.86 -10.62 29.74
N ARG A 527 -38.11 -11.69 30.05
CA ARG A 527 -37.95 -12.23 31.42
C ARG A 527 -36.81 -11.56 32.16
N ASP A 528 -35.69 -11.31 31.49
CA ASP A 528 -34.56 -10.57 32.04
C ASP A 528 -33.99 -9.58 31.02
N SER A 529 -34.43 -8.33 31.11
CA SER A 529 -33.96 -7.24 30.25
C SER A 529 -32.51 -6.80 30.56
N THR A 530 -31.88 -7.34 31.60
CA THR A 530 -30.50 -7.00 31.99
C THR A 530 -29.47 -7.98 31.42
N PHE A 531 -29.92 -9.13 30.90
CA PHE A 531 -29.05 -10.14 30.31
C PHE A 531 -28.61 -9.73 28.89
N PHE A 532 -27.55 -8.93 28.81
CA PHE A 532 -27.03 -8.41 27.54
C PHE A 532 -26.67 -9.47 26.47
N PRO A 533 -26.24 -10.72 26.80
CA PRO A 533 -25.94 -11.70 25.77
C PRO A 533 -27.10 -11.97 24.81
N SER A 534 -28.35 -11.86 25.28
CA SER A 534 -29.53 -12.01 24.42
C SER A 534 -29.58 -10.94 23.34
N TYR A 535 -29.37 -9.67 23.71
CA TYR A 535 -29.32 -8.56 22.75
C TYR A 535 -28.15 -8.70 21.77
N PHE A 536 -26.99 -9.11 22.26
CA PHE A 536 -25.78 -9.29 21.45
C PHE A 536 -25.98 -10.36 20.37
N MET A 537 -26.55 -11.51 20.74
CA MET A 537 -26.86 -12.59 19.80
C MET A 537 -28.01 -12.23 18.86
N ARG A 538 -29.05 -11.53 19.34
CA ARG A 538 -30.17 -11.07 18.50
C ARG A 538 -29.69 -10.12 17.39
N ALA A 539 -28.83 -9.17 17.74
CA ALA A 539 -28.19 -8.26 16.79
C ALA A 539 -27.41 -9.02 15.69
N LEU A 540 -26.60 -10.01 16.09
CA LEU A 540 -25.81 -10.83 15.18
C LEU A 540 -26.69 -11.65 14.23
N ILE A 541 -27.73 -12.31 14.75
CA ILE A 541 -28.62 -13.16 13.95
C ILE A 541 -29.38 -12.32 12.93
N HIS A 542 -29.93 -11.17 13.33
CA HIS A 542 -30.57 -10.24 12.40
C HIS A 542 -29.61 -9.77 11.30
N TYR A 543 -28.35 -9.47 11.64
CA TYR A 543 -27.35 -9.14 10.63
C TYR A 543 -27.09 -10.30 9.66
N LYS A 544 -26.93 -11.53 10.16
CA LYS A 544 -26.73 -12.72 9.32
C LYS A 544 -27.90 -12.93 8.37
N GLN A 545 -29.14 -12.85 8.86
CA GLN A 545 -30.34 -12.92 8.02
C GLN A 545 -30.36 -11.83 6.92
N LEU A 546 -29.85 -10.63 7.18
CA LEU A 546 -29.70 -9.58 6.15
C LEU A 546 -28.66 -9.96 5.10
N GLU A 547 -27.50 -10.46 5.53
CA GLU A 547 -26.44 -10.85 4.60
C GLU A 547 -26.83 -12.06 3.74
N TYR A 548 -27.57 -13.04 4.29
CA TYR A 548 -28.16 -14.14 3.51
C TYR A 548 -29.14 -13.61 2.44
N ARG A 549 -30.08 -12.74 2.83
CA ARG A 549 -31.04 -12.12 1.88
C ARG A 549 -30.35 -11.32 0.78
N LYS A 550 -29.19 -10.72 1.05
CA LYS A 550 -28.40 -10.02 0.02
C LYS A 550 -27.72 -10.97 -0.95
N ARG A 551 -27.22 -12.11 -0.46
CA ARG A 551 -26.58 -13.14 -1.30
C ARG A 551 -27.59 -13.77 -2.25
N ASP A 552 -28.76 -14.16 -1.76
CA ASP A 552 -29.85 -14.70 -2.59
C ASP A 552 -30.28 -13.73 -3.69
N LYS A 553 -30.33 -12.42 -3.39
CA LYS A 553 -30.62 -11.38 -4.38
C LYS A 553 -29.49 -11.16 -5.38
N ASN A 554 -28.23 -11.29 -4.98
CA ASN A 554 -27.10 -11.14 -5.90
C ASN A 554 -26.99 -12.32 -6.88
N ASP A 555 -27.44 -13.52 -6.50
CA ASP A 555 -27.55 -14.67 -7.41
C ASP A 555 -28.72 -14.51 -8.42
N GLU A 556 -29.77 -13.76 -8.08
CA GLU A 556 -30.80 -13.33 -9.05
C GLU A 556 -30.33 -12.15 -9.94
N TYR A 557 -29.28 -11.41 -9.56
CA TYR A 557 -28.82 -10.18 -10.23
C TYR A 557 -27.75 -10.38 -11.32
N GLU A 558 -27.47 -11.62 -11.75
CA GLU A 558 -27.02 -11.87 -13.13
C GLU A 558 -28.19 -11.83 -14.13
N ALA A 559 -29.45 -11.76 -13.66
CA ALA A 559 -30.63 -11.59 -14.48
C ALA A 559 -31.44 -10.32 -14.09
N LYS A 560 -31.14 -9.22 -14.79
CA LYS A 560 -31.90 -7.95 -14.89
C LYS A 560 -31.57 -6.87 -13.86
N ILE A 561 -30.95 -5.81 -14.39
CA ILE A 561 -30.90 -4.47 -13.82
C ILE A 561 -32.32 -3.90 -13.82
N ASP A 562 -32.87 -3.61 -12.64
CA ASP A 562 -33.97 -2.65 -12.52
C ASP A 562 -33.61 -1.57 -11.48
N VAL A 563 -33.95 -0.34 -11.85
CA VAL A 563 -33.57 0.93 -11.22
C VAL A 563 -34.76 1.44 -10.42
N GLY A 564 -34.57 1.73 -9.12
CA GLY A 564 -35.35 2.81 -8.49
C GLY A 564 -36.01 2.63 -7.12
N GLY A 565 -35.75 1.59 -6.31
CA GLY A 565 -36.61 1.33 -5.13
C GLY A 565 -36.01 0.92 -3.77
N GLN A 566 -34.70 0.98 -3.49
CA GLN A 566 -34.12 0.33 -2.28
C GLN A 566 -33.24 1.12 -1.27
N PRO A 567 -33.20 2.46 -1.17
CA PRO A 567 -32.45 3.11 -0.08
C PRO A 567 -33.13 3.02 1.30
N GLN A 568 -34.46 3.23 1.38
CA GLN A 568 -35.17 3.42 2.66
C GLN A 568 -35.35 2.13 3.48
N VAL A 569 -35.63 1.00 2.81
CA VAL A 569 -35.84 -0.30 3.50
C VAL A 569 -34.54 -0.79 4.16
N ARG A 570 -33.39 -0.56 3.52
CA ARG A 570 -32.06 -0.96 4.05
C ARG A 570 -31.68 -0.22 5.33
N VAL A 571 -32.05 1.06 5.46
CA VAL A 571 -31.74 1.87 6.65
C VAL A 571 -32.54 1.40 7.87
N LEU A 572 -33.79 0.97 7.66
CA LEU A 572 -34.65 0.47 8.74
C LEU A 572 -34.15 -0.87 9.30
N ASP A 573 -33.64 -1.75 8.43
CA ASP A 573 -33.14 -3.08 8.82
C ASP A 573 -31.89 -3.02 9.73
N TYR A 574 -30.98 -2.07 9.50
CA TYR A 574 -29.79 -1.88 10.36
C TYR A 574 -30.10 -1.14 11.67
N ALA A 575 -31.20 -0.40 11.75
CA ALA A 575 -31.57 0.36 12.93
C ALA A 575 -31.89 -0.54 14.13
N THR A 576 -32.55 -1.68 13.89
CA THR A 576 -32.85 -2.67 14.94
C THR A 576 -31.58 -3.29 15.50
N ILE A 577 -30.65 -3.68 14.62
CA ILE A 577 -29.35 -4.25 15.01
C ILE A 577 -28.56 -3.24 15.85
N ARG A 578 -28.51 -1.98 15.41
CA ARG A 578 -27.84 -0.91 16.15
C ARG A 578 -28.46 -0.70 17.52
N ARG A 579 -29.80 -0.73 17.63
CA ARG A 579 -30.51 -0.58 18.90
C ARG A 579 -30.14 -1.66 19.90
N ASP A 580 -30.06 -2.92 19.45
CA ASP A 580 -29.65 -4.02 20.32
C ASP A 580 -28.20 -3.85 20.80
N LEU A 581 -27.29 -3.44 19.92
CA LEU A 581 -25.91 -3.14 20.30
C LEU A 581 -25.79 -1.93 21.24
N ASP A 582 -26.64 -0.92 21.07
CA ASP A 582 -26.74 0.22 21.99
C ASP A 582 -27.17 -0.23 23.40
N GLU A 583 -28.14 -1.16 23.49
CA GLU A 583 -28.55 -1.76 24.76
C GLU A 583 -27.45 -2.62 25.39
N VAL A 584 -26.71 -3.41 24.59
CA VAL A 584 -25.54 -4.15 25.10
C VAL A 584 -24.52 -3.21 25.71
N ILE A 585 -24.21 -2.10 25.03
CA ILE A 585 -23.25 -1.10 25.52
C ILE A 585 -23.76 -0.40 26.80
N ARG A 586 -25.08 -0.18 26.91
CA ARG A 586 -25.70 0.37 28.12
C ARG A 586 -25.58 -0.59 29.32
N LEU A 587 -25.76 -1.89 29.09
CA LEU A 587 -25.73 -2.92 30.13
C LEU A 587 -24.32 -3.35 30.50
N ALA A 588 -23.41 -3.42 29.52
CA ALA A 588 -22.02 -3.87 29.65
C ALA A 588 -21.06 -2.92 28.90
N PRO A 589 -20.77 -1.74 29.46
CA PRO A 589 -19.93 -0.73 28.81
C PRO A 589 -18.45 -1.13 28.68
N ASP A 590 -18.03 -2.21 29.34
CA ASP A 590 -16.69 -2.81 29.25
C ASP A 590 -16.60 -3.94 28.20
N PHE A 591 -17.71 -4.30 27.55
CA PHE A 591 -17.75 -5.35 26.54
C PHE A 591 -17.30 -4.84 25.16
N ALA A 592 -15.98 -4.87 24.91
CA ALA A 592 -15.35 -4.34 23.69
C ALA A 592 -15.97 -4.83 22.37
N TYR A 593 -16.44 -6.09 22.34
CA TYR A 593 -17.02 -6.72 21.16
C TYR A 593 -18.32 -6.07 20.69
N ALA A 594 -19.09 -5.42 21.58
CA ALA A 594 -20.30 -4.69 21.20
C ALA A 594 -19.96 -3.41 20.42
N TYR A 595 -18.96 -2.65 20.88
CA TYR A 595 -18.46 -1.50 20.13
C TYR A 595 -17.92 -1.92 18.77
N TYR A 596 -17.12 -2.99 18.72
CA TYR A 596 -16.59 -3.51 17.46
C TYR A 596 -17.71 -3.93 16.48
N ASN A 597 -18.69 -4.71 16.94
CA ASN A 597 -19.82 -5.11 16.11
C ASN A 597 -20.64 -3.89 15.65
N ARG A 598 -20.86 -2.89 16.51
CA ARG A 598 -21.58 -1.67 16.14
C ARG A 598 -20.80 -0.85 15.12
N GLY A 599 -19.49 -0.76 15.26
CA GLY A 599 -18.59 -0.17 14.27
C GLY A 599 -18.68 -0.85 12.90
N ASN A 600 -18.74 -2.19 12.87
CA ASN A 600 -18.94 -2.94 11.63
C ASN A 600 -20.28 -2.59 10.95
N ILE A 601 -21.37 -2.49 11.72
CA ILE A 601 -22.68 -2.08 11.20
C ILE A 601 -22.64 -0.65 10.66
N LEU A 602 -22.04 0.28 11.39
CA LEU A 602 -21.90 1.68 10.96
C LEU A 602 -21.07 1.79 9.68
N ALA A 603 -19.99 1.01 9.56
CA ALA A 603 -19.18 0.95 8.34
C ALA A 603 -19.98 0.41 7.14
N VAL A 604 -20.82 -0.61 7.34
CA VAL A 604 -21.74 -1.13 6.30
C VAL A 604 -22.78 -0.08 5.90
N MET A 605 -23.26 0.72 6.86
CA MET A 605 -24.13 1.88 6.63
C MET A 605 -23.40 3.08 6.01
N LYS A 606 -22.08 2.98 5.80
CA LYS A 606 -21.19 4.05 5.32
C LYS A 606 -21.06 5.25 6.27
N ASP A 607 -21.45 5.08 7.54
CA ASP A 607 -21.14 6.04 8.60
C ASP A 607 -19.75 5.74 9.17
N TYR A 608 -18.73 6.03 8.36
CA TYR A 608 -17.34 5.71 8.68
C TYR A 608 -16.82 6.47 9.89
N HIS A 609 -17.27 7.71 10.12
CA HIS A 609 -16.83 8.51 11.26
C HIS A 609 -17.32 7.91 12.58
N ALA A 610 -18.61 7.53 12.66
CA ALA A 610 -19.13 6.84 13.83
C ALA A 610 -18.49 5.46 14.01
N ALA A 611 -18.23 4.74 12.92
CA ALA A 611 -17.50 3.47 12.97
C ALA A 611 -16.10 3.61 13.57
N LEU A 612 -15.34 4.66 13.20
CA LEU A 612 -14.02 4.94 13.77
C LEU A 612 -14.09 5.21 15.28
N VAL A 613 -15.11 5.92 15.76
CA VAL A 613 -15.32 6.16 17.20
C VAL A 613 -15.52 4.85 17.94
N ASP A 614 -16.32 3.95 17.38
CA ASP A 614 -16.58 2.64 17.98
C ASP A 614 -15.36 1.72 17.96
N TYR A 615 -14.61 1.67 16.85
CA TYR A 615 -13.36 0.92 16.81
C TYR A 615 -12.32 1.48 17.78
N ASN A 616 -12.23 2.80 17.92
CA ASN A 616 -11.39 3.43 18.93
C ASN A 616 -11.79 2.96 20.33
N LYS A 617 -13.09 2.93 20.64
CA LYS A 617 -13.55 2.50 21.95
C LYS A 617 -13.27 1.02 22.22
N ALA A 618 -13.43 0.16 21.21
CA ALA A 618 -13.08 -1.25 21.31
C ALA A 618 -11.58 -1.44 21.62
N ILE A 619 -10.70 -0.66 20.97
CA ILE A 619 -9.24 -0.69 21.18
C ILE A 619 -8.83 -0.11 22.55
N GLU A 620 -9.54 0.92 23.04
CA GLU A 620 -9.33 1.43 24.39
C GLU A 620 -9.61 0.36 25.47
N LEU A 621 -10.66 -0.44 25.25
CA LEU A 621 -11.06 -1.51 26.17
C LEU A 621 -10.14 -2.73 26.07
N ASP A 622 -9.72 -3.11 24.85
CA ASP A 622 -8.71 -4.14 24.61
C ASP A 622 -7.63 -3.64 23.63
N PRO A 623 -6.47 -3.18 24.14
CA PRO A 623 -5.35 -2.73 23.31
C PRO A 623 -4.71 -3.81 22.44
N ARG A 624 -5.10 -5.08 22.59
CA ARG A 624 -4.65 -6.20 21.77
C ARG A 624 -5.73 -6.69 20.80
N PHE A 625 -6.81 -5.93 20.61
CA PHE A 625 -7.91 -6.29 19.74
C PHE A 625 -7.53 -6.15 18.24
N SER A 626 -6.92 -7.19 17.68
CA SER A 626 -6.41 -7.21 16.31
C SER A 626 -7.44 -6.82 15.25
N ASP A 627 -8.66 -7.32 15.37
CA ASP A 627 -9.72 -7.16 14.38
C ASP A 627 -10.25 -5.73 14.35
N ALA A 628 -10.29 -5.07 15.52
CA ALA A 628 -10.62 -3.66 15.63
C ALA A 628 -9.56 -2.79 14.94
N TYR A 629 -8.27 -3.08 15.16
CA TYR A 629 -7.19 -2.41 14.41
C TYR A 629 -7.31 -2.65 12.91
N TYR A 630 -7.60 -3.87 12.48
CA TYR A 630 -7.74 -4.18 11.04
C TYR A 630 -8.88 -3.40 10.39
N ASN A 631 -10.09 -3.46 10.97
CA ASN A 631 -11.27 -2.79 10.41
C ASN A 631 -11.17 -1.26 10.52
N ARG A 632 -10.60 -0.73 11.60
CA ARG A 632 -10.29 0.70 11.72
C ARG A 632 -9.28 1.14 10.66
N GLY A 633 -8.25 0.32 10.43
CA GLY A 633 -7.23 0.55 9.42
C GLY A 633 -7.81 0.61 8.01
N LEU A 634 -8.64 -0.36 7.64
CA LEU A 634 -9.37 -0.36 6.37
C LEU A 634 -10.30 0.85 6.22
N THR A 635 -11.01 1.22 7.29
CA THR A 635 -11.90 2.39 7.30
C THR A 635 -11.11 3.69 7.08
N ASN A 636 -9.95 3.83 7.73
CA ASN A 636 -9.07 4.97 7.54
C ASN A 636 -8.51 5.05 6.12
N VAL A 637 -8.06 3.92 5.55
CA VAL A 637 -7.62 3.88 4.15
C VAL A 637 -8.75 4.26 3.20
N PHE A 638 -9.97 3.76 3.43
CA PHE A 638 -11.13 4.12 2.61
C PHE A 638 -11.46 5.62 2.65
N LEU A 639 -11.24 6.27 3.80
CA LEU A 639 -11.40 7.71 3.98
C LEU A 639 -10.23 8.55 3.45
N GLY A 640 -9.17 7.93 2.91
CA GLY A 640 -7.95 8.61 2.45
C GLY A 640 -6.93 8.91 3.57
N ASN A 641 -7.19 8.49 4.80
CA ASN A 641 -6.28 8.63 5.94
C ASN A 641 -5.20 7.53 5.93
N ASN A 642 -4.47 7.40 4.82
CA ASN A 642 -3.59 6.26 4.53
C ASN A 642 -2.53 6.01 5.62
N ARG A 643 -1.92 7.07 6.16
CA ARG A 643 -0.90 6.93 7.21
C ARG A 643 -1.45 6.27 8.47
N GLN A 644 -2.60 6.74 8.96
CA GLN A 644 -3.26 6.17 10.13
C GLN A 644 -3.76 4.75 9.84
N GLY A 645 -4.30 4.55 8.64
CA GLY A 645 -4.77 3.25 8.19
C GLY A 645 -3.68 2.19 8.15
N ILE A 646 -2.51 2.53 7.57
CA ILE A 646 -1.34 1.65 7.51
C ILE A 646 -0.80 1.37 8.92
N GLN A 647 -0.78 2.36 9.82
CA GLN A 647 -0.36 2.15 11.21
C GLN A 647 -1.26 1.13 11.92
N ASP A 648 -2.58 1.24 11.74
CA ASP A 648 -3.54 0.31 12.32
C ASP A 648 -3.43 -1.09 11.71
N LEU A 649 -3.25 -1.18 10.39
CA LEU A 649 -3.02 -2.46 9.70
C LEU A 649 -1.71 -3.11 10.14
N SER A 650 -0.64 -2.33 10.32
CA SER A 650 0.65 -2.81 10.85
C SER A 650 0.44 -3.42 12.23
N LYS A 651 -0.33 -2.72 13.09
CA LYS A 651 -0.66 -3.22 14.42
C LYS A 651 -1.51 -4.49 14.39
N ALA A 652 -2.48 -4.57 13.49
CA ALA A 652 -3.29 -5.78 13.29
C ALA A 652 -2.42 -6.98 12.85
N GLY A 653 -1.46 -6.74 11.94
CA GLY A 653 -0.48 -7.73 11.50
C GLY A 653 0.41 -8.23 12.64
N GLU A 654 0.91 -7.32 13.49
CA GLU A 654 1.66 -7.68 14.69
C GLU A 654 0.84 -8.60 15.62
N LEU A 655 -0.44 -8.30 15.78
CA LEU A 655 -1.34 -9.01 16.70
C LEU A 655 -1.87 -10.34 16.13
N GLY A 656 -1.59 -10.66 14.86
CA GLY A 656 -1.87 -11.97 14.26
C GLY A 656 -2.69 -11.95 12.97
N ILE A 657 -3.15 -10.79 12.49
CA ILE A 657 -3.88 -10.69 11.21
C ILE A 657 -2.87 -10.48 10.07
N PHE A 658 -2.18 -11.54 9.67
CA PHE A 658 -1.10 -11.45 8.67
C PHE A 658 -1.56 -10.98 7.29
N SER A 659 -2.84 -11.15 6.96
CA SER A 659 -3.43 -10.57 5.76
C SER A 659 -3.32 -9.03 5.75
N ALA A 660 -3.15 -8.38 6.91
CA ALA A 660 -2.92 -6.94 6.98
C ALA A 660 -1.67 -6.48 6.23
N TYR A 661 -0.58 -7.26 6.24
CA TYR A 661 0.63 -6.91 5.48
C TYR A 661 0.38 -6.91 3.96
N SER A 662 -0.51 -7.79 3.48
CA SER A 662 -0.94 -7.77 2.08
C SER A 662 -1.75 -6.55 1.70
N VAL A 663 -2.55 -6.06 2.64
CA VAL A 663 -3.31 -4.82 2.50
C VAL A 663 -2.37 -3.62 2.48
N ILE A 664 -1.41 -3.55 3.41
CA ILE A 664 -0.40 -2.49 3.47
C ILE A 664 0.34 -2.38 2.14
N LYS A 665 0.89 -3.49 1.63
CA LYS A 665 1.60 -3.53 0.35
C LYS A 665 0.78 -2.97 -0.81
N ARG A 666 -0.51 -3.30 -0.88
CA ARG A 666 -1.40 -2.76 -1.92
C ARG A 666 -1.54 -1.25 -1.81
N PHE A 667 -1.77 -0.72 -0.61
CA PHE A 667 -2.01 0.71 -0.45
C PHE A 667 -0.73 1.56 -0.44
N THR A 668 0.43 0.98 -0.12
CA THR A 668 1.73 1.65 -0.29
C THR A 668 2.19 1.67 -1.74
N SER A 669 1.93 0.59 -2.50
CA SER A 669 2.24 0.55 -3.94
C SER A 669 1.31 1.38 -4.83
N VAL A 670 0.05 1.60 -4.40
CA VAL A 670 -0.93 2.39 -5.17
C VAL A 670 -0.74 3.90 -5.01
N THR A 671 -0.01 4.36 -3.98
CA THR A 671 0.38 5.78 -3.88
C THR A 671 1.25 6.25 -5.06
N GLU A 672 1.91 5.33 -5.79
CA GLU A 672 2.57 5.61 -7.08
C GLU A 672 1.58 6.05 -8.19
N LYS A 673 0.25 5.97 -7.97
CA LYS A 673 -0.79 6.28 -8.96
C LYS A 673 -1.83 7.32 -8.53
N GLN A 674 -1.76 7.84 -7.30
CA GLN A 674 -2.82 8.73 -6.77
C GLN A 674 -2.37 10.15 -6.43
N ASN A 675 -1.11 10.49 -6.70
CA ASN A 675 -0.66 11.88 -6.70
C ASN A 675 -0.44 12.38 -8.14
N GLU A 676 -1.50 12.35 -8.95
CA GLU A 676 -1.65 13.23 -10.13
C GLU A 676 -3.10 13.73 -10.21
#